data_AF-A0A1T5I9Z5-F1
#
_entry.id   AF-A0A1T5I9Z5-F1
#
_cell.length_a   1.000
_cell.length_b   1.000
_cell.length_c   1.000
_cell.angle_alpha   90.00
_cell.angle_beta   90.00
_cell.angle_gamma   90.00
#
_symmetry.space_group_name_H-M   'P 1'
#
loop_
_entity.id
_entity.type
_entity.pdbx_description
1 polymer ?
#
loop_
_entity_poly.entity_id
_entity_poly.type
_entity_poly.pdbx_seq_one_letter_code
_entity_poly.pdbx_strand_id
1 'polypeptide(L)'
;MSIYRSARGRLAREARTRLGRRLPDRFGMRRFRHLLDDYEVASLIEVDGKVPLNYFTYRPNFGDLLSPWLVEQMTGREVVVADRKKPHYVVIGSIINQATAKSIVWGSGTYGTEGKDEVSPKAHYAAVRGPLTRAKLGASRGFGIRAPEIYGDPALLLPLYYMPEVPVTHEYGVVVRWSERRWAQATFGPGVKMIDFARSDVEAVIRELLSCKRIVTSSLHGLIVADAYGIPNAWLASDSPRGGVYKFYDYFASVDKFRNPQALDLAAGPVTQERLRDSLTFDDEAITYDYRPLLDSSPFLRRKKGARPAPAAALPAREPSTRPDKQPGRSVLLPSLGFFAGNAVNYLPVRMEGPVSQIRLFLPKIAGELDLRGLELYQAGRRVTVDDGKTTVDQSSDARRPGNRRSPFVLGGIRSRKESGAWWTVSFDTPVGADEVRVFNRLDGWGSRARHLSVAVAGPDGQFSTVRSVDSDRVVTETLELLARLTGRKLDASVLASAESAAAARTEVLAELARRAGEGLLTPDREEQRLLAALVRTHRLAADEILTDDEWTLLAHLLVAERVRVPATKTSMRSFHLVLDSHEALRRLQSEVDRAGEVLGTPPAVVTRHGLTDVGGLRKRSDDHVALMRKAAGVLDECGYPAMLAYGTLLGAVREGDFLAHDDDIDMLIPLQAATREEADEILGGLHTRLRELGWKVSRPNSYTNFHLTDPATGLHIDVFPLLVDGDSTQLHMEKMKLRAIPTSVVLPSSTITFLGEEMLAPAQPEAFLAERYGETWSTPDPFYDWPWALRD
;
A
#
# COMPACT_ATOMS: atom_id res chain seq x y z
N MET A 1 -40.02 -12.73 8.19
CA MET A 1 -39.12 -12.42 7.05
C MET A 1 -37.89 -13.34 7.00
N SER A 2 -38.09 -14.67 6.87
CA SER A 2 -36.98 -15.66 6.94
C SER A 2 -37.02 -16.70 5.80
N ILE A 3 -37.82 -16.48 4.75
CA ILE A 3 -38.04 -17.47 3.68
C ILE A 3 -37.39 -17.04 2.34
N TYR A 4 -36.94 -15.78 2.21
CA TYR A 4 -36.34 -15.24 0.98
C TYR A 4 -34.83 -15.51 0.79
N ARG A 5 -34.14 -16.13 1.75
CA ARG A 5 -32.69 -16.44 1.65
C ARG A 5 -32.37 -17.86 1.17
N SER A 6 -33.30 -18.81 1.19
CA SER A 6 -33.02 -20.21 0.80
C SER A 6 -33.26 -20.51 -0.70
N ALA A 7 -34.08 -19.72 -1.39
CA ALA A 7 -34.33 -19.87 -2.83
C ALA A 7 -33.16 -19.40 -3.70
N ARG A 8 -32.45 -18.33 -3.30
CA ARG A 8 -31.27 -17.81 -4.01
C ARG A 8 -30.08 -18.79 -3.99
N GLY A 9 -29.95 -19.60 -2.93
CA GLY A 9 -28.88 -20.59 -2.81
C GLY A 9 -29.09 -21.84 -3.68
N ARG A 10 -30.34 -22.30 -3.84
CA ARG A 10 -30.67 -23.45 -4.71
C ARG A 10 -30.71 -23.07 -6.19
N LEU A 11 -31.30 -21.92 -6.54
CA LEU A 11 -31.24 -21.40 -7.91
C LEU A 11 -29.81 -21.05 -8.34
N ALA A 12 -28.94 -20.60 -7.43
CA ALA A 12 -27.52 -20.41 -7.73
C ALA A 12 -26.74 -21.72 -7.91
N ARG A 13 -27.23 -22.84 -7.36
CA ARG A 13 -26.60 -24.16 -7.47
C ARG A 13 -27.11 -24.93 -8.70
N GLU A 14 -28.36 -24.72 -9.11
CA GLU A 14 -28.92 -25.23 -10.38
C GLU A 14 -28.53 -24.35 -11.59
N ALA A 15 -28.33 -23.04 -11.41
CA ALA A 15 -27.76 -22.18 -12.45
C ALA A 15 -26.27 -22.47 -12.70
N ARG A 16 -25.56 -23.04 -11.71
CA ARG A 16 -24.15 -23.46 -11.84
C ARG A 16 -23.95 -24.69 -12.73
N THR A 17 -25.00 -25.48 -13.00
CA THR A 17 -24.91 -26.74 -13.76
C THR A 17 -25.51 -26.67 -15.16
N ARG A 18 -26.25 -25.61 -15.54
CA ARG A 18 -26.97 -25.56 -16.84
C ARG A 18 -26.49 -24.54 -17.87
N LEU A 19 -25.56 -23.63 -17.56
CA LEU A 19 -25.08 -22.63 -18.53
C LEU A 19 -23.54 -22.54 -18.52
N GLY A 20 -22.90 -23.35 -19.36
CA GLY A 20 -21.46 -23.38 -19.64
C GLY A 20 -20.94 -22.16 -20.41
N ARG A 21 -21.35 -20.96 -19.99
CA ARG A 21 -20.80 -19.67 -20.39
C ARG A 21 -20.68 -18.83 -19.12
N ARG A 22 -19.47 -18.64 -18.61
CA ARG A 22 -19.12 -17.30 -18.11
C ARG A 22 -19.00 -16.40 -19.35
N LEU A 23 -20.14 -16.12 -20.01
CA LEU A 23 -20.22 -14.84 -20.70
C LEU A 23 -20.02 -13.83 -19.58
N PRO A 24 -19.10 -12.86 -19.74
CA PRO A 24 -18.78 -11.93 -18.68
C PRO A 24 -19.95 -10.95 -18.46
N ASP A 25 -21.16 -11.39 -18.12
CA ASP A 25 -22.24 -10.46 -17.74
C ASP A 25 -21.96 -9.79 -16.38
N ARG A 26 -20.97 -10.29 -15.62
CA ARG A 26 -20.43 -9.58 -14.44
C ARG A 26 -19.27 -8.61 -14.74
N PHE A 27 -18.67 -8.65 -15.94
CA PHE A 27 -17.51 -7.82 -16.33
C PHE A 27 -17.58 -7.29 -17.78
N GLY A 28 -18.78 -7.26 -18.37
CA GLY A 28 -18.95 -7.39 -19.82
C GLY A 28 -18.35 -6.28 -20.66
N MET A 29 -17.70 -6.63 -21.77
CA MET A 29 -17.18 -5.66 -22.73
C MET A 29 -18.25 -4.80 -23.40
N ARG A 30 -19.52 -5.23 -23.40
CA ARG A 30 -20.65 -4.34 -23.74
C ARG A 30 -20.66 -3.09 -22.85
N ARG A 31 -20.16 -3.18 -21.61
CA ARG A 31 -19.93 -2.02 -20.74
C ARG A 31 -18.91 -1.09 -21.36
N PHE A 32 -17.80 -1.51 -21.95
CA PHE A 32 -16.79 -0.58 -22.46
C PHE A 32 -17.17 0.13 -23.77
N ARG A 33 -18.24 -0.30 -24.46
CA ARG A 33 -18.68 0.38 -25.69
C ARG A 33 -19.04 1.85 -25.46
N HIS A 34 -19.53 2.20 -24.27
CA HIS A 34 -19.79 3.61 -23.90
C HIS A 34 -18.52 4.47 -23.85
N LEU A 35 -17.32 3.88 -23.82
CA LEU A 35 -16.08 4.65 -23.88
C LEU A 35 -16.01 5.42 -25.19
N LEU A 36 -16.51 4.85 -26.29
CA LEU A 36 -16.53 5.51 -27.59
C LEU A 36 -17.39 6.78 -27.59
N ASP A 37 -18.37 6.89 -26.68
CA ASP A 37 -19.20 8.10 -26.54
C ASP A 37 -18.36 9.32 -26.14
N ASP A 38 -17.22 9.10 -25.47
CA ASP A 38 -16.29 10.14 -25.02
C ASP A 38 -15.38 10.65 -26.16
N TYR A 39 -15.41 10.01 -27.34
CA TYR A 39 -14.52 10.31 -28.48
C TYR A 39 -15.29 10.67 -29.75
N GLU A 40 -14.59 11.38 -30.63
CA GLU A 40 -14.98 11.70 -32.01
C GLU A 40 -13.79 11.46 -32.95
N VAL A 41 -14.03 11.33 -34.25
CA VAL A 41 -12.95 11.15 -35.23
C VAL A 41 -12.07 12.40 -35.27
N ALA A 42 -10.76 12.22 -35.14
CA ALA A 42 -9.77 13.30 -35.20
C ALA A 42 -9.54 13.78 -36.64
N SER A 43 -8.71 14.81 -36.80
CA SER A 43 -8.19 15.19 -38.13
C SER A 43 -7.28 14.08 -38.67
N LEU A 44 -7.66 13.49 -39.79
CA LEU A 44 -6.95 12.36 -40.41
C LEU A 44 -5.96 12.84 -41.47
N ILE A 45 -4.87 12.08 -41.65
CA ILE A 45 -4.12 12.11 -42.90
C ILE A 45 -4.97 11.37 -43.92
N GLU A 46 -5.30 12.04 -45.02
CA GLU A 46 -6.09 11.46 -46.11
C GLU A 46 -5.37 11.65 -47.45
N VAL A 47 -5.52 10.68 -48.34
CA VAL A 47 -5.15 10.74 -49.76
C VAL A 47 -6.41 10.38 -50.54
N ASP A 48 -6.94 11.34 -51.30
CA ASP A 48 -8.19 11.19 -52.06
C ASP A 48 -9.39 10.72 -51.20
N GLY A 49 -9.49 11.23 -49.97
CA GLY A 49 -10.54 10.87 -49.01
C GLY A 49 -10.35 9.52 -48.30
N LYS A 50 -9.20 8.86 -48.51
CA LYS A 50 -8.85 7.55 -47.92
C LYS A 50 -7.69 7.65 -46.94
N VAL A 51 -7.66 6.78 -45.93
CA VAL A 51 -6.62 6.77 -44.90
C VAL A 51 -5.40 5.96 -45.37
N PRO A 52 -4.20 6.56 -45.51
CA PRO A 52 -3.00 5.85 -45.96
C PRO A 52 -2.40 5.03 -44.80
N LEU A 53 -2.45 3.70 -44.93
CA LEU A 53 -1.99 2.75 -43.92
C LEU A 53 -0.91 1.84 -44.50
N ASN A 54 0.19 1.65 -43.75
CA ASN A 54 1.17 0.62 -44.06
C ASN A 54 0.85 -0.65 -43.25
N TYR A 55 0.50 -1.72 -43.96
CA TYR A 55 0.24 -3.05 -43.43
C TYR A 55 0.71 -4.12 -44.42
N PHE A 56 0.81 -5.37 -43.98
CA PHE A 56 1.33 -6.44 -44.82
C PHE A 56 0.31 -6.89 -45.87
N THR A 57 0.65 -6.78 -47.16
CA THR A 57 -0.25 -7.09 -48.29
C THR A 57 0.16 -8.31 -49.12
N TYR A 58 1.30 -8.95 -48.80
CA TYR A 58 1.88 -10.01 -49.65
C TYR A 58 1.00 -11.28 -49.73
N ARG A 59 0.36 -11.66 -48.62
CA ARG A 59 -0.53 -12.83 -48.51
C ARG A 59 -1.70 -12.47 -47.60
N PRO A 60 -2.94 -12.86 -47.93
CA PRO A 60 -4.07 -12.73 -47.01
C PRO A 60 -3.79 -13.43 -45.68
N ASN A 61 -3.90 -12.69 -44.58
CA ASN A 61 -3.71 -13.19 -43.23
C ASN A 61 -4.57 -12.34 -42.28
N PHE A 62 -5.41 -12.99 -41.48
CA PHE A 62 -6.34 -12.33 -40.56
C PHE A 62 -5.68 -11.23 -39.73
N GLY A 63 -4.51 -11.53 -39.14
CA GLY A 63 -3.80 -10.59 -38.27
C GLY A 63 -3.36 -9.29 -38.96
N ASP A 64 -3.00 -9.35 -40.25
CA ASP A 64 -2.56 -8.18 -41.01
C ASP A 64 -3.74 -7.34 -41.51
N LEU A 65 -4.90 -7.97 -41.70
CA LEU A 65 -6.16 -7.32 -42.08
C LEU A 65 -6.88 -6.64 -40.91
N LEU A 66 -6.46 -6.90 -39.67
CA LEU A 66 -7.00 -6.20 -38.50
C LEU A 66 -6.77 -4.69 -38.55
N SER A 67 -5.59 -4.25 -39.05
CA SER A 67 -5.29 -2.81 -39.14
C SER A 67 -6.25 -2.06 -40.07
N PRO A 68 -6.37 -2.42 -41.37
CA PRO A 68 -7.29 -1.72 -42.26
C PRO A 68 -8.74 -1.83 -41.77
N TRP A 69 -9.19 -3.02 -41.36
CA TRP A 69 -10.56 -3.20 -40.86
C TRP A 69 -10.86 -2.31 -39.64
N LEU A 70 -9.98 -2.28 -38.63
CA LEU A 70 -10.23 -1.49 -37.42
C LEU A 70 -10.24 0.01 -37.74
N VAL A 71 -9.31 0.49 -38.56
CA VAL A 71 -9.25 1.91 -38.93
C VAL A 71 -10.51 2.34 -39.69
N GLU A 72 -11.02 1.51 -40.61
CA GLU A 72 -12.29 1.76 -41.30
C GLU A 72 -13.46 1.84 -40.31
N GLN A 73 -13.54 0.91 -39.35
CA GLN A 73 -14.58 0.92 -38.31
C GLN A 73 -14.48 2.15 -37.37
N MET A 74 -13.26 2.58 -37.05
CA MET A 74 -13.01 3.72 -36.16
C MET A 74 -13.35 5.05 -36.81
N THR A 75 -13.02 5.20 -38.11
CA THR A 75 -13.04 6.50 -38.80
C THR A 75 -14.20 6.68 -39.75
N GLY A 76 -14.81 5.57 -40.22
CA GLY A 76 -15.78 5.60 -41.32
C GLY A 76 -15.16 5.97 -42.68
N ARG A 77 -13.83 5.91 -42.81
CA ARG A 77 -13.09 6.19 -44.05
C ARG A 77 -12.45 4.92 -44.58
N GLU A 78 -12.50 4.73 -45.89
CA GLU A 78 -11.81 3.62 -46.57
C GLU A 78 -10.29 3.74 -46.37
N VAL A 79 -9.60 2.60 -46.25
CA VAL A 79 -8.14 2.55 -46.13
C VAL A 79 -7.48 2.27 -47.48
N VAL A 80 -6.38 2.97 -47.75
CA VAL A 80 -5.51 2.71 -48.90
C VAL A 80 -4.11 2.31 -48.44
N VAL A 81 -3.45 1.45 -49.22
CA VAL A 81 -2.05 1.09 -48.96
C VAL A 81 -1.17 2.34 -49.10
N ALA A 82 -0.38 2.63 -48.07
CA ALA A 82 0.40 3.86 -48.01
C ALA A 82 1.55 3.90 -49.05
N ASP A 83 1.70 5.04 -49.73
CA ASP A 83 2.99 5.46 -50.28
C ASP A 83 3.90 5.85 -49.11
N ARG A 84 4.87 4.99 -48.79
CA ARG A 84 5.78 5.15 -47.64
C ARG A 84 6.67 6.40 -47.72
N LYS A 85 6.70 7.12 -48.86
CA LYS A 85 7.37 8.42 -49.00
C LYS A 85 6.54 9.59 -48.46
N LYS A 86 5.23 9.39 -48.26
CA LYS A 86 4.27 10.37 -47.73
C LYS A 86 3.90 10.06 -46.28
N PRO A 87 3.30 11.01 -45.53
CA PRO A 87 2.75 10.75 -44.21
C PRO A 87 1.74 9.59 -44.22
N HIS A 88 1.88 8.65 -43.29
CA HIS A 88 1.02 7.46 -43.20
C HIS A 88 1.01 6.82 -41.81
N TYR A 89 0.09 5.89 -41.58
CA TYR A 89 -0.08 5.19 -40.31
C TYR A 89 0.54 3.80 -40.30
N VAL A 90 1.00 3.35 -39.13
CA VAL A 90 1.45 1.98 -38.81
C VAL A 90 0.78 1.57 -37.50
N VAL A 91 -0.10 0.57 -37.53
CA VAL A 91 -1.07 0.35 -36.44
C VAL A 91 -0.88 -1.02 -35.75
N ILE A 92 -1.53 -2.09 -36.22
CA ILE A 92 -1.44 -3.43 -35.62
C ILE A 92 -0.28 -4.22 -36.23
N GLY A 93 0.39 -5.04 -35.42
CA GLY A 93 1.36 -6.03 -35.86
C GLY A 93 2.81 -5.76 -35.46
N SER A 94 3.70 -6.67 -35.84
CA SER A 94 5.14 -6.58 -35.56
C SER A 94 5.90 -6.01 -36.76
N ILE A 95 5.54 -4.79 -37.17
CA ILE A 95 6.01 -4.16 -38.42
C ILE A 95 6.62 -2.77 -38.17
N ILE A 96 7.06 -2.51 -36.95
CA ILE A 96 7.68 -1.23 -36.57
C ILE A 96 8.95 -0.94 -37.39
N ASN A 97 9.62 -1.98 -37.90
CA ASN A 97 10.76 -1.87 -38.81
C ASN A 97 10.37 -1.39 -40.23
N GLN A 98 9.08 -1.33 -40.54
CA GLN A 98 8.58 -0.75 -41.77
C GLN A 98 8.29 0.75 -41.61
N ALA A 99 8.32 1.28 -40.38
CA ALA A 99 8.12 2.70 -40.11
C ALA A 99 9.25 3.54 -40.73
N THR A 100 8.87 4.72 -41.21
CA THR A 100 9.74 5.72 -41.83
C THR A 100 9.68 7.01 -41.02
N ALA A 101 10.47 8.02 -41.41
CA ALA A 101 10.39 9.37 -40.83
C ALA A 101 9.02 10.06 -41.03
N LYS A 102 8.14 9.49 -41.86
CA LYS A 102 6.79 9.99 -42.15
C LYS A 102 5.68 9.15 -41.49
N SER A 103 6.05 8.13 -40.72
CA SER A 103 5.09 7.21 -40.12
C SER A 103 4.60 7.72 -38.76
N ILE A 104 3.30 7.54 -38.52
CA ILE A 104 2.69 7.62 -37.18
C ILE A 104 2.42 6.18 -36.72
N VAL A 105 3.10 5.76 -35.66
CA VAL A 105 3.03 4.42 -35.08
C VAL A 105 2.07 4.43 -33.89
N TRP A 106 1.06 3.57 -33.92
CA TRP A 106 0.09 3.42 -32.83
C TRP A 106 -0.12 1.93 -32.51
N GLY A 107 0.62 1.44 -31.52
CA GLY A 107 0.44 0.11 -30.93
C GLY A 107 1.21 -1.04 -31.62
N SER A 108 1.95 -0.74 -32.69
CA SER A 108 2.83 -1.73 -33.34
C SER A 108 4.03 -2.09 -32.43
N GLY A 109 4.55 -3.32 -32.59
CA GLY A 109 5.65 -3.85 -31.79
C GLY A 109 6.87 -4.30 -32.59
N THR A 110 7.95 -4.63 -31.88
CA THR A 110 9.17 -5.24 -32.46
C THR A 110 9.11 -6.78 -32.42
N TYR A 111 9.93 -7.44 -33.24
CA TYR A 111 10.28 -8.86 -33.17
C TYR A 111 11.38 -9.15 -32.13
N GLY A 112 12.04 -8.12 -31.61
CA GLY A 112 13.15 -8.27 -30.67
C GLY A 112 14.50 -8.48 -31.35
N THR A 113 14.54 -8.75 -32.66
CA THR A 113 15.77 -9.01 -33.43
C THR A 113 16.24 -7.85 -34.30
N GLU A 114 15.44 -6.81 -34.47
CA GLU A 114 15.79 -5.63 -35.27
C GLU A 114 17.07 -4.94 -34.79
N GLY A 115 17.89 -4.49 -35.74
CA GLY A 115 19.01 -3.58 -35.54
C GLY A 115 18.60 -2.09 -35.55
N LYS A 116 19.56 -1.21 -35.25
CA LYS A 116 19.33 0.24 -35.10
C LYS A 116 18.85 0.92 -36.37
N ASP A 117 19.38 0.50 -37.51
CA ASP A 117 19.07 1.10 -38.81
C ASP A 117 17.74 0.58 -39.38
N GLU A 118 17.15 -0.45 -38.78
CA GLU A 118 15.87 -1.01 -39.20
C GLU A 118 14.67 -0.28 -38.60
N VAL A 119 14.86 0.60 -37.62
CA VAL A 119 13.77 1.33 -36.96
C VAL A 119 14.00 2.83 -37.07
N SER A 120 13.04 3.56 -37.64
CA SER A 120 13.18 4.99 -37.88
C SER A 120 13.06 5.84 -36.61
N PRO A 121 14.11 6.50 -36.12
CA PRO A 121 14.05 7.37 -34.94
C PRO A 121 13.21 8.64 -35.16
N LYS A 122 12.91 8.97 -36.41
CA LYS A 122 12.14 10.16 -36.81
C LYS A 122 10.64 9.88 -36.96
N ALA A 123 10.19 8.63 -36.76
CA ALA A 123 8.77 8.31 -36.77
C ALA A 123 8.10 8.91 -35.52
N HIS A 124 6.81 9.21 -35.60
CA HIS A 124 6.03 9.60 -34.43
C HIS A 124 5.45 8.36 -33.76
N TYR A 125 5.83 8.09 -32.52
CA TYR A 125 5.32 6.96 -31.74
C TYR A 125 4.24 7.44 -30.77
N ALA A 126 2.98 7.17 -31.08
CA ALA A 126 1.85 7.54 -30.25
C ALA A 126 1.58 6.48 -29.15
N ALA A 127 1.76 5.20 -29.48
CA ALA A 127 1.77 4.07 -28.54
C ALA A 127 2.58 2.93 -29.15
N VAL A 128 2.98 1.97 -28.32
CA VAL A 128 3.64 0.72 -28.77
C VAL A 128 2.95 -0.50 -28.16
N ARG A 129 3.18 -1.69 -28.72
CA ARG A 129 2.46 -2.91 -28.26
C ARG A 129 2.63 -3.19 -26.77
N GLY A 130 3.84 -3.00 -26.24
CA GLY A 130 4.18 -3.35 -24.87
C GLY A 130 5.52 -2.77 -24.37
N PRO A 131 5.82 -3.00 -23.08
CA PRO A 131 6.98 -2.43 -22.42
C PRO A 131 8.32 -2.97 -22.95
N LEU A 132 8.37 -4.19 -23.50
CA LEU A 132 9.61 -4.71 -24.08
C LEU A 132 9.93 -3.95 -25.38
N THR A 133 8.92 -3.71 -26.23
CA THR A 133 9.07 -2.86 -27.41
C THR A 133 9.59 -1.48 -27.02
N ARG A 134 8.98 -0.83 -26.01
CA ARG A 134 9.45 0.49 -25.53
C ARG A 134 10.88 0.44 -24.99
N ALA A 135 11.21 -0.54 -24.17
CA ALA A 135 12.56 -0.69 -23.61
C ALA A 135 13.60 -0.85 -24.71
N LYS A 136 13.32 -1.63 -25.75
CA LYS A 136 14.21 -1.79 -26.90
C LYS A 136 14.38 -0.49 -27.69
N LEU A 137 13.30 0.28 -27.89
CA LEU A 137 13.37 1.62 -28.51
C LEU A 137 14.21 2.60 -27.67
N GLY A 138 13.99 2.62 -26.36
CA GLY A 138 14.58 3.60 -25.45
C GLY A 138 16.01 3.29 -25.00
N ALA A 139 16.46 2.03 -25.06
CA ALA A 139 17.79 1.63 -24.61
C ALA A 139 18.89 2.50 -25.28
N SER A 140 19.74 3.12 -24.46
CA SER A 140 20.80 4.05 -24.89
C SER A 140 21.91 3.37 -25.70
N ARG A 141 22.11 2.06 -25.52
CA ARG A 141 22.92 1.19 -26.41
C ARG A 141 22.10 0.49 -27.51
N GLY A 142 20.79 0.67 -27.53
CA GLY A 142 19.86 0.20 -28.55
C GLY A 142 19.65 1.28 -29.61
N PHE A 143 18.53 2.01 -29.54
CA PHE A 143 18.14 2.97 -30.59
C PHE A 143 18.08 4.43 -30.13
N GLY A 144 17.89 4.70 -28.83
CA GLY A 144 17.74 6.06 -28.29
C GLY A 144 16.45 6.76 -28.74
N ILE A 145 15.41 6.00 -29.06
CA ILE A 145 14.12 6.49 -29.56
C ILE A 145 13.15 6.63 -28.40
N ARG A 146 12.62 7.84 -28.18
CA ARG A 146 11.61 8.09 -27.15
C ARG A 146 10.24 7.63 -27.64
N ALA A 147 9.65 6.65 -26.95
CA ALA A 147 8.25 6.25 -27.10
C ALA A 147 7.52 6.44 -25.75
N PRO A 148 6.24 6.86 -25.77
CA PRO A 148 5.47 7.08 -24.55
C PRO A 148 5.22 5.75 -23.81
N GLU A 149 4.98 5.85 -22.51
CA GLU A 149 4.53 4.75 -21.64
C GLU A 149 3.05 4.41 -21.89
N ILE A 150 2.68 4.23 -23.16
CA ILE A 150 1.33 3.89 -23.58
C ILE A 150 1.41 2.58 -24.36
N TYR A 151 0.77 1.55 -23.79
CA TYR A 151 0.92 0.18 -24.24
C TYR A 151 -0.40 -0.41 -24.71
N GLY A 152 -0.31 -1.22 -25.77
CA GLY A 152 -1.40 -2.07 -26.21
C GLY A 152 -1.39 -2.30 -27.71
N ASP A 153 -1.76 -3.50 -28.11
CA ASP A 153 -2.09 -3.78 -29.50
C ASP A 153 -3.52 -3.26 -29.78
N PRO A 154 -3.76 -2.44 -30.82
CA PRO A 154 -5.08 -1.91 -31.13
C PRO A 154 -6.11 -3.00 -31.44
N ALA A 155 -5.68 -4.24 -31.71
CA ALA A 155 -6.59 -5.38 -31.80
C ALA A 155 -7.39 -5.64 -30.50
N LEU A 156 -6.95 -5.12 -29.35
CA LEU A 156 -7.72 -5.12 -28.10
C LEU A 156 -9.03 -4.32 -28.19
N LEU A 157 -9.13 -3.37 -29.12
CA LEU A 157 -10.30 -2.49 -29.30
C LEU A 157 -11.39 -3.12 -30.17
N LEU A 158 -11.13 -4.25 -30.84
CA LEU A 158 -12.09 -4.96 -31.70
C LEU A 158 -13.50 -5.08 -31.08
N PRO A 159 -13.65 -5.50 -29.81
CA PRO A 159 -14.97 -5.68 -29.21
C PRO A 159 -15.77 -4.38 -29.00
N LEU A 160 -15.12 -3.21 -29.06
CA LEU A 160 -15.80 -1.91 -29.01
C LEU A 160 -16.53 -1.60 -30.33
N TYR A 161 -16.01 -2.12 -31.45
CA TYR A 161 -16.52 -1.86 -32.80
C TYR A 161 -17.38 -3.02 -33.33
N TYR A 162 -17.00 -4.28 -33.04
CA TYR A 162 -17.69 -5.46 -33.53
C TYR A 162 -17.97 -6.48 -32.42
N MET A 163 -19.25 -6.65 -32.08
CA MET A 163 -19.68 -7.60 -31.04
C MET A 163 -20.98 -8.30 -31.48
N PRO A 164 -20.92 -9.22 -32.46
CA PRO A 164 -22.08 -9.95 -32.94
C PRO A 164 -22.60 -10.93 -31.88
N GLU A 165 -23.89 -11.24 -31.94
CA GLU A 165 -24.46 -12.34 -31.14
C GLU A 165 -24.21 -13.67 -31.87
N VAL A 166 -23.32 -14.49 -31.31
CA VAL A 166 -22.93 -15.78 -31.90
C VAL A 166 -23.23 -16.91 -30.90
N PRO A 167 -24.01 -17.93 -31.29
CA PRO A 167 -24.16 -19.15 -30.50
C PRO A 167 -22.84 -19.94 -30.39
N VAL A 168 -22.53 -20.45 -29.20
CA VAL A 168 -21.37 -21.32 -29.00
C VAL A 168 -21.79 -22.72 -29.41
N THR A 169 -21.09 -23.25 -30.40
CA THR A 169 -21.36 -24.53 -31.04
C THR A 169 -20.21 -25.52 -30.87
N HIS A 170 -19.03 -25.06 -30.44
CA HIS A 170 -17.83 -25.88 -30.30
C HIS A 170 -17.18 -25.71 -28.92
N GLU A 171 -16.59 -26.78 -28.38
CA GLU A 171 -15.85 -26.74 -27.12
C GLU A 171 -14.48 -26.06 -27.32
N TYR A 172 -13.80 -26.37 -28.42
CA TYR A 172 -12.50 -25.80 -28.76
C TYR A 172 -12.49 -25.23 -30.18
N GLY A 173 -11.86 -24.06 -30.34
CA GLY A 173 -11.43 -23.51 -31.61
C GLY A 173 -9.91 -23.63 -31.71
N VAL A 174 -9.41 -24.23 -32.78
CA VAL A 174 -7.98 -24.37 -33.06
C VAL A 174 -7.63 -23.47 -34.23
N VAL A 175 -6.90 -22.40 -33.95
CA VAL A 175 -6.48 -21.43 -34.96
C VAL A 175 -5.25 -21.97 -35.69
N VAL A 176 -5.35 -22.08 -37.01
CA VAL A 176 -4.27 -22.53 -37.90
C VAL A 176 -3.87 -21.39 -38.82
N ARG A 177 -2.56 -21.07 -38.87
CA ARG A 177 -2.03 -20.03 -39.77
C ARG A 177 -1.75 -20.58 -41.16
N TRP A 178 -1.69 -19.70 -42.16
CA TRP A 178 -1.37 -20.06 -43.55
C TRP A 178 -0.04 -20.82 -43.72
N SER A 179 0.93 -20.58 -42.83
CA SER A 179 2.24 -21.24 -42.82
C SER A 179 2.22 -22.64 -42.18
N GLU A 180 1.16 -23.01 -41.47
CA GLU A 180 1.06 -24.24 -40.67
C GLU A 180 0.34 -25.36 -41.42
N ARG A 181 0.79 -25.62 -42.66
CA ARG A 181 0.15 -26.56 -43.59
C ARG A 181 -0.07 -27.96 -42.99
N ARG A 182 0.85 -28.42 -42.15
CA ARG A 182 0.76 -29.75 -41.51
C ARG A 182 -0.40 -29.83 -40.52
N TRP A 183 -0.69 -28.74 -39.81
CA TRP A 183 -1.83 -28.67 -38.88
C TRP A 183 -3.15 -28.43 -39.62
N ALA A 184 -3.13 -27.73 -40.76
CA ALA A 184 -4.31 -27.57 -41.61
C ALA A 184 -4.83 -28.90 -42.18
N GLN A 185 -3.95 -29.90 -42.32
CA GLN A 185 -4.28 -31.25 -42.80
C GLN A 185 -4.66 -32.23 -41.67
N ALA A 186 -4.61 -31.80 -40.40
CA ALA A 186 -4.97 -32.67 -39.29
C ALA A 186 -6.47 -32.98 -39.29
N THR A 187 -6.84 -34.13 -38.72
CA THR A 187 -8.25 -34.52 -38.54
C THR A 187 -8.80 -33.90 -37.26
N PHE A 188 -9.82 -33.05 -37.36
CA PHE A 188 -10.48 -32.43 -36.22
C PHE A 188 -11.73 -33.22 -35.82
N GLY A 189 -11.79 -33.64 -34.55
CA GLY A 189 -12.88 -34.45 -34.02
C GLY A 189 -14.13 -33.63 -33.65
N PRO A 190 -15.23 -34.29 -33.27
CA PRO A 190 -16.48 -33.63 -32.87
C PRO A 190 -16.26 -32.59 -31.77
N GLY A 191 -16.87 -31.42 -31.92
CA GLY A 191 -16.78 -30.30 -30.97
C GLY A 191 -15.46 -29.53 -31.00
N VAL A 192 -14.55 -29.84 -31.93
CA VAL A 192 -13.34 -29.05 -32.22
C VAL A 192 -13.50 -28.38 -33.59
N LYS A 193 -13.38 -27.05 -33.65
CA LYS A 193 -13.42 -26.28 -34.89
C LYS A 193 -12.03 -25.85 -35.30
N MET A 194 -11.61 -26.19 -36.52
CA MET A 194 -10.45 -25.54 -37.13
C MET A 194 -10.83 -24.15 -37.62
N ILE A 195 -10.06 -23.13 -37.25
CA ILE A 195 -10.26 -21.72 -37.62
C ILE A 195 -9.09 -21.29 -38.50
N ASP A 196 -9.39 -21.00 -39.77
CA ASP A 196 -8.37 -20.66 -40.77
C ASP A 196 -8.04 -19.16 -40.75
N PHE A 197 -6.81 -18.82 -40.36
CA PHE A 197 -6.31 -17.44 -40.37
C PHE A 197 -5.77 -16.97 -41.73
N ALA A 198 -5.82 -17.80 -42.78
CA ALA A 198 -5.54 -17.38 -44.16
C ALA A 198 -6.73 -16.66 -44.83
N ARG A 199 -7.90 -16.65 -44.18
CA ARG A 199 -9.11 -16.00 -44.69
C ARG A 199 -9.01 -14.47 -44.65
N SER A 200 -9.64 -13.82 -45.63
CA SER A 200 -9.69 -12.36 -45.75
C SER A 200 -10.89 -11.70 -45.07
N ASP A 201 -11.91 -12.47 -44.69
CA ASP A 201 -13.11 -11.97 -43.99
C ASP A 201 -12.86 -11.91 -42.48
N VAL A 202 -12.48 -10.73 -42.00
CA VAL A 202 -12.16 -10.46 -40.59
C VAL A 202 -13.35 -10.78 -39.68
N GLU A 203 -14.55 -10.34 -40.04
CA GLU A 203 -15.73 -10.53 -39.23
C GLU A 203 -16.16 -12.00 -39.15
N ALA A 204 -16.07 -12.75 -40.26
CA ALA A 204 -16.34 -14.18 -40.24
C ALA A 204 -15.38 -14.91 -39.31
N VAL A 205 -14.08 -14.62 -39.35
CA VAL A 205 -13.10 -15.24 -38.44
C VAL A 205 -13.42 -14.90 -36.98
N ILE A 206 -13.79 -13.66 -36.67
CA ILE A 206 -14.23 -13.27 -35.33
C ILE A 206 -15.47 -14.08 -34.90
N ARG A 207 -16.47 -14.24 -35.77
CA ARG A 207 -17.65 -15.08 -35.47
C ARG A 207 -17.26 -16.54 -35.22
N GLU A 208 -16.27 -17.07 -35.92
CA GLU A 208 -15.78 -18.44 -35.67
C GLU A 208 -15.09 -18.57 -34.31
N LEU A 209 -14.26 -17.60 -33.92
CA LEU A 209 -13.66 -17.54 -32.59
C LEU A 209 -14.75 -17.51 -31.51
N LEU A 210 -15.75 -16.62 -31.66
CA LEU A 210 -16.88 -16.49 -30.74
C LEU A 210 -17.80 -17.72 -30.67
N SER A 211 -17.76 -18.59 -31.69
CA SER A 211 -18.52 -19.85 -31.70
C SER A 211 -17.89 -20.96 -30.84
N CYS A 212 -16.71 -20.71 -30.27
CA CYS A 212 -15.94 -21.68 -29.49
C CYS A 212 -15.88 -21.29 -28.00
N LYS A 213 -15.86 -22.26 -27.07
CA LYS A 213 -15.67 -21.97 -25.64
C LYS A 213 -14.22 -21.64 -25.27
N ARG A 214 -13.25 -22.24 -25.95
CA ARG A 214 -11.81 -22.04 -25.71
C ARG A 214 -11.04 -21.98 -27.02
N ILE A 215 -9.95 -21.22 -27.05
CA ILE A 215 -9.09 -21.09 -28.24
C ILE A 215 -7.70 -21.68 -27.99
N VAL A 216 -7.22 -22.48 -28.94
CA VAL A 216 -5.84 -22.96 -28.99
C VAL A 216 -5.17 -22.32 -30.19
N THR A 217 -4.03 -21.65 -30.00
CA THR A 217 -3.38 -20.93 -31.10
C THR A 217 -1.88 -20.73 -30.90
N SER A 218 -1.14 -20.76 -32.00
CA SER A 218 0.25 -20.29 -32.11
C SER A 218 0.36 -18.85 -32.61
N SER A 219 -0.77 -18.20 -32.91
CA SER A 219 -0.86 -16.85 -33.47
C SER A 219 -0.95 -15.81 -32.37
N LEU A 220 -0.09 -14.78 -32.41
CA LEU A 220 -0.17 -13.65 -31.48
C LEU A 220 -1.55 -12.98 -31.53
N HIS A 221 -2.05 -12.64 -32.72
CA HIS A 221 -3.39 -12.06 -32.84
C HIS A 221 -4.50 -13.05 -32.50
N GLY A 222 -4.26 -14.36 -32.61
CA GLY A 222 -5.20 -15.34 -32.07
C GLY A 222 -5.37 -15.21 -30.56
N LEU A 223 -4.27 -15.00 -29.84
CA LEU A 223 -4.29 -14.75 -28.39
C LEU A 223 -4.89 -13.38 -28.07
N ILE A 224 -4.44 -12.31 -28.75
CA ILE A 224 -4.92 -10.95 -28.50
C ILE A 224 -6.42 -10.85 -28.72
N VAL A 225 -6.94 -11.42 -29.82
CA VAL A 225 -8.37 -11.37 -30.11
C VAL A 225 -9.16 -12.26 -29.15
N ALA A 226 -8.67 -13.46 -28.80
CA ALA A 226 -9.32 -14.28 -27.79
C ALA A 226 -9.39 -13.58 -26.43
N ASP A 227 -8.29 -12.96 -25.98
CA ASP A 227 -8.23 -12.18 -24.75
C ASP A 227 -9.12 -10.94 -24.82
N ALA A 228 -9.10 -10.21 -25.94
CA ALA A 228 -9.97 -9.08 -26.19
C ALA A 228 -11.41 -9.50 -26.01
N TYR A 229 -11.86 -10.61 -26.63
CA TYR A 229 -13.22 -11.10 -26.51
C TYR A 229 -13.52 -11.91 -25.23
N GLY A 230 -12.56 -12.04 -24.31
CA GLY A 230 -12.73 -12.77 -23.05
C GLY A 230 -12.90 -14.28 -23.21
N ILE A 231 -12.35 -14.86 -24.27
CA ILE A 231 -12.38 -16.29 -24.56
C ILE A 231 -11.12 -16.94 -23.93
N PRO A 232 -11.26 -17.93 -23.01
CA PRO A 232 -10.12 -18.65 -22.47
C PRO A 232 -9.25 -19.24 -23.58
N ASN A 233 -7.94 -19.09 -23.46
CA ASN A 233 -7.03 -19.49 -24.53
C ASN A 233 -5.74 -20.13 -24.03
N ALA A 234 -5.14 -20.95 -24.89
CA ALA A 234 -3.87 -21.63 -24.69
C ALA A 234 -2.89 -21.26 -25.81
N TRP A 235 -1.66 -20.87 -25.42
CA TRP A 235 -0.58 -20.56 -26.34
C TRP A 235 0.15 -21.85 -26.76
N LEU A 236 0.01 -22.22 -28.02
CA LEU A 236 0.65 -23.37 -28.63
C LEU A 236 2.06 -23.02 -29.16
N ALA A 237 3.05 -23.83 -28.80
CA ALA A 237 4.42 -23.71 -29.31
C ALA A 237 4.46 -23.99 -30.82
N SER A 238 5.16 -23.14 -31.59
CA SER A 238 5.34 -23.28 -33.04
C SER A 238 6.58 -22.54 -33.48
N ASP A 239 7.37 -23.12 -34.37
CA ASP A 239 8.57 -22.48 -34.95
C ASP A 239 8.24 -21.56 -36.14
N SER A 240 6.99 -21.59 -36.62
CA SER A 240 6.60 -20.82 -37.79
C SER A 240 6.32 -19.31 -37.60
N PRO A 241 6.07 -18.74 -36.40
CA PRO A 241 6.01 -17.29 -36.23
C PRO A 241 7.40 -16.63 -36.22
N ARG A 242 7.60 -15.59 -37.04
CA ARG A 242 8.77 -14.69 -36.93
C ARG A 242 8.82 -13.97 -35.58
N GLY A 243 10.04 -13.74 -35.08
CA GLY A 243 10.35 -13.04 -33.83
C GLY A 243 10.23 -13.86 -32.54
N GLY A 244 10.05 -15.19 -32.67
CA GLY A 244 10.02 -16.11 -31.54
C GLY A 244 9.02 -15.71 -30.45
N VAL A 245 9.41 -15.96 -29.19
CA VAL A 245 8.58 -15.71 -28.00
C VAL A 245 8.50 -14.23 -27.60
N TYR A 246 9.41 -13.37 -28.09
CA TYR A 246 9.56 -11.97 -27.64
C TYR A 246 8.25 -11.19 -27.78
N LYS A 247 7.63 -11.23 -28.96
CA LYS A 247 6.41 -10.48 -29.25
C LYS A 247 5.21 -10.91 -28.40
N PHE A 248 5.20 -12.15 -27.92
CA PHE A 248 4.15 -12.69 -27.06
C PHE A 248 4.32 -12.16 -25.64
N TYR A 249 5.53 -12.23 -25.07
CA TYR A 249 5.81 -11.67 -23.76
C TYR A 249 5.64 -10.15 -23.71
N ASP A 250 5.97 -9.44 -24.80
CA ASP A 250 5.73 -8.01 -24.94
C ASP A 250 4.25 -7.67 -24.84
N TYR A 251 3.38 -8.46 -25.50
CA TYR A 251 1.92 -8.34 -25.36
C TYR A 251 1.44 -8.73 -23.95
N PHE A 252 1.87 -9.87 -23.41
CA PHE A 252 1.43 -10.32 -22.09
C PHE A 252 1.76 -9.32 -20.98
N ALA A 253 2.88 -8.61 -21.10
CA ALA A 253 3.27 -7.55 -20.19
C ALA A 253 2.37 -6.31 -20.30
N SER A 254 1.73 -6.05 -21.45
CA SER A 254 0.79 -4.92 -21.59
C SER A 254 -0.61 -5.19 -21.06
N VAL A 255 -0.97 -6.47 -20.84
CA VAL A 255 -2.29 -6.88 -20.32
C VAL A 255 -2.24 -7.62 -18.97
N ASP A 256 -1.06 -7.64 -18.33
CA ASP A 256 -0.78 -8.32 -17.06
C ASP A 256 -1.24 -9.80 -17.04
N LYS A 257 -0.93 -10.55 -18.13
CA LYS A 257 -1.38 -11.94 -18.31
C LYS A 257 -0.33 -12.83 -18.95
N PHE A 258 0.64 -13.26 -18.14
CA PHE A 258 1.80 -14.06 -18.57
C PHE A 258 1.49 -15.54 -18.75
N ARG A 259 1.97 -16.10 -19.86
CA ARG A 259 1.79 -17.51 -20.23
C ARG A 259 3.07 -18.06 -20.85
N ASN A 260 3.22 -19.38 -20.80
CA ASN A 260 4.29 -20.09 -21.48
C ASN A 260 3.74 -20.88 -22.69
N PRO A 261 4.54 -21.04 -23.74
CA PRO A 261 4.14 -21.84 -24.90
C PRO A 261 4.04 -23.31 -24.49
N GLN A 262 3.00 -23.99 -24.96
CA GLN A 262 2.72 -25.39 -24.63
C GLN A 262 2.98 -26.28 -25.85
N ALA A 263 3.70 -27.38 -25.65
CA ALA A 263 4.06 -28.29 -26.72
C ALA A 263 2.92 -29.28 -27.00
N LEU A 264 2.33 -29.21 -28.20
CA LEU A 264 1.42 -30.22 -28.71
C LEU A 264 1.47 -30.22 -30.24
N ASP A 265 1.83 -31.35 -30.83
CA ASP A 265 1.80 -31.49 -32.28
C ASP A 265 0.42 -31.93 -32.78
N LEU A 266 -0.36 -31.00 -33.32
CA LEU A 266 -1.70 -31.28 -33.84
C LEU A 266 -1.71 -32.30 -34.98
N ALA A 267 -0.60 -32.49 -35.70
CA ALA A 267 -0.52 -33.44 -36.82
C ALA A 267 -0.19 -34.88 -36.38
N ALA A 268 0.23 -35.10 -35.14
CA ALA A 268 0.63 -36.43 -34.66
C ALA A 268 -0.55 -37.42 -34.48
N GLY A 269 -1.79 -36.98 -34.69
CA GLY A 269 -3.00 -37.78 -34.59
C GLY A 269 -4.25 -36.90 -34.65
N PRO A 270 -5.47 -37.47 -34.53
CA PRO A 270 -6.70 -36.69 -34.48
C PRO A 270 -6.68 -35.64 -33.35
N VAL A 271 -7.24 -34.47 -33.63
CA VAL A 271 -7.40 -33.37 -32.68
C VAL A 271 -8.79 -33.48 -32.05
N THR A 272 -8.87 -34.17 -30.90
CA THR A 272 -10.12 -34.38 -30.16
C THR A 272 -10.21 -33.49 -28.92
N GLN A 273 -11.40 -33.37 -28.34
CA GLN A 273 -11.61 -32.59 -27.11
C GLN A 273 -10.80 -33.14 -25.94
N GLU A 274 -10.74 -34.47 -25.80
CA GLU A 274 -9.98 -35.16 -24.76
C GLU A 274 -8.50 -34.84 -24.90
N ARG A 275 -7.95 -34.95 -26.11
CA ARG A 275 -6.54 -34.67 -26.35
C ARG A 275 -6.16 -33.24 -26.01
N LEU A 276 -6.98 -32.25 -26.39
CA LEU A 276 -6.74 -30.85 -26.07
C LEU A 276 -6.89 -30.58 -24.55
N ARG A 277 -7.90 -31.16 -23.90
CA ARG A 277 -8.13 -31.02 -22.46
C ARG A 277 -6.98 -31.61 -21.64
N ASP A 278 -6.49 -32.77 -22.03
CA ASP A 278 -5.51 -33.53 -21.25
C ASP A 278 -4.08 -33.05 -21.50
N SER A 279 -3.83 -32.35 -22.62
CA SER A 279 -2.50 -31.87 -23.01
C SER A 279 -2.26 -30.37 -22.78
N LEU A 280 -3.32 -29.56 -22.65
CA LEU A 280 -3.20 -28.10 -22.58
C LEU A 280 -3.87 -27.52 -21.35
N THR A 281 -3.20 -26.56 -20.73
CA THR A 281 -3.74 -25.69 -19.71
C THR A 281 -4.31 -24.42 -20.35
N PHE A 282 -5.52 -24.04 -19.95
CA PHE A 282 -6.18 -22.83 -20.41
C PHE A 282 -6.19 -21.80 -19.30
N ASP A 283 -5.90 -20.56 -19.67
CA ASP A 283 -6.01 -19.43 -18.75
C ASP A 283 -7.40 -18.80 -18.88
N ASP A 284 -8.23 -18.96 -17.85
CA ASP A 284 -9.59 -18.45 -17.77
C ASP A 284 -9.70 -17.09 -17.05
N GLU A 285 -8.59 -16.50 -16.63
CA GLU A 285 -8.57 -15.16 -16.06
C GLU A 285 -8.87 -14.11 -17.14
N ALA A 286 -9.63 -13.07 -16.80
CA ALA A 286 -9.81 -11.95 -17.71
C ALA A 286 -8.53 -11.10 -17.74
N ILE A 287 -8.21 -10.51 -18.90
CA ILE A 287 -7.13 -9.51 -18.97
C ILE A 287 -7.46 -8.31 -18.07
N THR A 288 -6.44 -7.72 -17.44
CA THR A 288 -6.55 -6.42 -16.78
C THR A 288 -6.00 -5.38 -17.74
N TYR A 289 -6.88 -4.58 -18.36
CA TYR A 289 -6.46 -3.59 -19.36
C TYR A 289 -7.32 -2.31 -19.27
N ASP A 290 -6.65 -1.15 -19.21
CA ASP A 290 -7.30 0.16 -19.33
C ASP A 290 -7.21 0.63 -20.78
N TYR A 291 -8.37 0.71 -21.45
CA TYR A 291 -8.46 1.11 -22.85
C TYR A 291 -8.20 2.60 -23.07
N ARG A 292 -8.35 3.45 -22.05
CA ARG A 292 -8.34 4.92 -22.21
C ARG A 292 -6.98 5.46 -22.67
N PRO A 293 -5.83 5.08 -22.09
CA PRO A 293 -4.54 5.55 -22.59
C PRO A 293 -4.32 5.24 -24.07
N LEU A 294 -4.70 4.05 -24.53
CA LEU A 294 -4.57 3.65 -25.94
C LEU A 294 -5.54 4.42 -26.84
N LEU A 295 -6.77 4.69 -26.38
CA LEU A 295 -7.76 5.50 -27.09
C LEU A 295 -7.35 6.99 -27.14
N ASP A 296 -6.84 7.54 -26.04
CA ASP A 296 -6.38 8.93 -25.92
C ASP A 296 -5.14 9.19 -26.78
N SER A 297 -4.26 8.18 -26.95
CA SER A 297 -3.11 8.26 -27.83
C SER A 297 -3.43 7.91 -29.29
N SER A 298 -4.68 7.58 -29.62
CA SER A 298 -5.04 7.19 -30.97
C SER A 298 -4.89 8.39 -31.92
N PRO A 299 -4.21 8.24 -33.07
CA PRO A 299 -4.16 9.32 -34.05
C PRO A 299 -5.48 9.47 -34.83
N PHE A 300 -6.44 8.57 -34.61
CA PHE A 300 -7.73 8.55 -35.31
C PHE A 300 -8.86 9.14 -34.47
N LEU A 301 -8.68 9.28 -33.16
CA LEU A 301 -9.72 9.70 -32.23
C LEU A 301 -9.27 10.92 -31.44
N ARG A 302 -10.22 11.83 -31.18
CA ARG A 302 -10.05 12.95 -30.27
C ARG A 302 -11.13 12.87 -29.20
N ARG A 303 -10.77 13.20 -27.96
CA ARG A 303 -11.71 13.22 -26.85
C ARG A 303 -12.61 14.47 -26.92
N LYS A 304 -13.92 14.29 -26.72
CA LYS A 304 -14.91 15.38 -26.73
C LYS A 304 -14.70 16.32 -25.54
N LYS A 305 -14.95 17.62 -25.75
CA LYS A 305 -14.92 18.63 -24.67
C LYS A 305 -16.03 18.33 -23.65
N GLY A 306 -15.67 18.17 -22.38
CA GLY A 306 -16.61 17.79 -21.31
C GLY A 306 -16.85 16.27 -21.15
N ALA A 307 -16.08 15.43 -21.86
CA ALA A 307 -16.11 13.99 -21.66
C ALA A 307 -15.83 13.60 -20.20
N ARG A 308 -16.47 12.52 -19.73
CA ARG A 308 -16.30 12.01 -18.35
C ARG A 308 -14.83 11.89 -18.01
N PRO A 309 -14.35 12.47 -16.89
CA PRO A 309 -12.94 12.38 -16.50
C PRO A 309 -12.47 10.92 -16.52
N ALA A 310 -11.18 10.71 -16.79
CA ALA A 310 -10.59 9.38 -16.62
C ALA A 310 -11.01 8.88 -15.22
N PRO A 311 -11.58 7.66 -15.08
CA PRO A 311 -11.61 7.05 -13.76
C PRO A 311 -10.17 7.12 -13.24
N ALA A 312 -10.02 7.51 -11.97
CA ALA A 312 -8.73 7.69 -11.33
C ALA A 312 -7.78 6.60 -11.82
N ALA A 313 -6.65 7.01 -12.43
CA ALA A 313 -5.74 6.19 -13.21
C ALA A 313 -5.74 4.72 -12.76
N ALA A 314 -5.82 3.77 -13.70
CA ALA A 314 -5.62 2.35 -13.42
C ALA A 314 -4.54 2.19 -12.34
N LEU A 315 -4.84 1.44 -11.28
CA LEU A 315 -3.97 1.30 -10.12
C LEU A 315 -2.52 1.12 -10.62
N PRO A 316 -1.56 1.97 -10.18
CA PRO A 316 -0.17 1.78 -10.56
C PRO A 316 0.22 0.34 -10.21
N ALA A 317 0.91 -0.33 -11.12
CA ALA A 317 1.36 -1.69 -10.89
C ALA A 317 2.25 -1.70 -9.65
N ARG A 318 1.91 -2.54 -8.65
CA ARG A 318 2.80 -2.77 -7.49
C ARG A 318 4.16 -3.27 -7.97
N GLU A 319 5.17 -3.13 -7.13
CA GLU A 319 6.42 -3.86 -7.38
C GLU A 319 6.17 -5.37 -7.35
N PRO A 320 6.88 -6.17 -8.19
CA PRO A 320 6.76 -7.62 -8.20
C PRO A 320 6.93 -8.23 -6.81
N SER A 321 6.12 -9.24 -6.51
CA SER A 321 6.21 -10.00 -5.27
C SER A 321 5.84 -11.45 -5.55
N THR A 322 6.78 -12.34 -5.29
CA THR A 322 6.59 -13.78 -5.35
C THR A 322 5.59 -14.17 -4.27
N ARG A 323 4.46 -14.77 -4.67
CA ARG A 323 3.38 -15.08 -3.73
C ARG A 323 3.89 -16.01 -2.61
N PRO A 324 3.41 -15.87 -1.36
CA PRO A 324 3.84 -16.71 -0.24
C PRO A 324 3.73 -18.23 -0.50
N ASP A 325 2.73 -18.68 -1.27
CA ASP A 325 2.56 -20.09 -1.67
C ASP A 325 3.70 -20.63 -2.54
N LYS A 326 4.45 -19.74 -3.20
CA LYS A 326 5.61 -20.11 -4.04
C LYS A 326 6.94 -20.07 -3.29
N GLN A 327 6.98 -19.50 -2.09
CA GLN A 327 8.15 -19.42 -1.23
C GLN A 327 7.73 -19.68 0.23
N PRO A 328 7.45 -20.95 0.58
CA PRO A 328 6.94 -21.30 1.91
C PRO A 328 7.90 -20.90 3.04
N GLY A 329 9.20 -20.78 2.76
CA GLY A 329 10.20 -20.30 3.72
C GLY A 329 10.13 -18.81 4.03
N ARG A 330 9.43 -18.00 3.22
CA ARG A 330 9.37 -16.53 3.37
C ARG A 330 8.81 -16.09 4.71
N SER A 331 7.66 -16.63 5.12
CA SER A 331 7.05 -16.31 6.42
C SER A 331 7.78 -16.94 7.61
N VAL A 332 8.58 -17.97 7.37
CA VAL A 332 9.39 -18.62 8.40
C VAL A 332 10.60 -17.73 8.72
N LEU A 333 11.40 -17.37 7.72
CA LEU A 333 12.60 -16.55 7.94
C LEU A 333 12.25 -15.10 8.29
N LEU A 334 11.25 -14.52 7.61
CA LEU A 334 10.89 -13.10 7.68
C LEU A 334 9.42 -12.93 8.13
N PRO A 335 9.06 -13.31 9.37
CA PRO A 335 7.68 -13.36 9.86
C PRO A 335 6.97 -12.00 9.88
N SER A 336 7.71 -10.91 9.92
CA SER A 336 7.20 -9.54 9.91
C SER A 336 7.64 -8.75 8.67
N LEU A 337 7.90 -9.43 7.56
CA LEU A 337 8.21 -8.74 6.31
C LEU A 337 7.14 -7.70 5.95
N GLY A 338 7.60 -6.53 5.53
CA GLY A 338 6.73 -5.37 5.29
C GLY A 338 6.47 -4.53 6.53
N PHE A 339 7.09 -4.84 7.67
CA PHE A 339 7.02 -4.00 8.85
C PHE A 339 7.63 -2.61 8.63
N PHE A 340 6.91 -1.61 9.13
CA PHE A 340 7.37 -0.25 9.38
C PHE A 340 6.45 0.33 10.47
N ALA A 341 7.00 1.19 11.33
CA ALA A 341 6.25 1.74 12.45
C ALA A 341 5.65 3.12 12.11
N GLY A 342 5.12 3.78 13.14
CA GLY A 342 4.41 5.05 13.06
C GLY A 342 5.07 6.21 13.77
N ASN A 343 6.32 6.07 14.23
CA ASN A 343 7.06 7.07 15.00
C ASN A 343 8.06 7.83 14.10
N ALA A 344 8.67 8.89 14.65
CA ALA A 344 9.62 9.74 13.92
C ALA A 344 10.91 9.01 13.49
N VAL A 345 11.15 7.83 14.05
CA VAL A 345 12.41 7.09 13.95
C VAL A 345 12.28 5.91 13.00
N ASN A 346 11.08 5.37 12.83
CA ASN A 346 10.81 4.14 12.11
C ASN A 346 9.51 4.30 11.28
N TYR A 347 9.55 5.23 10.32
CA TYR A 347 8.54 5.39 9.27
C TYR A 347 9.01 4.72 7.96
N LEU A 348 8.11 4.57 6.97
CA LEU A 348 8.48 4.12 5.62
C LEU A 348 8.93 5.32 4.77
N PRO A 349 10.22 5.41 4.39
CA PRO A 349 10.68 6.43 3.46
C PRO A 349 10.44 6.00 2.01
N VAL A 350 9.98 6.93 1.17
CA VAL A 350 9.91 6.75 -0.28
C VAL A 350 10.57 7.95 -0.94
N ARG A 351 11.76 7.72 -1.50
CA ARG A 351 12.54 8.74 -2.21
C ARG A 351 11.96 8.97 -3.61
N MET A 352 12.02 10.22 -4.08
CA MET A 352 11.51 10.65 -5.39
C MET A 352 12.45 11.68 -6.04
N GLU A 353 12.47 11.71 -7.37
CA GLU A 353 13.49 12.45 -8.15
C GLU A 353 13.08 13.88 -8.55
N GLY A 354 11.92 14.38 -8.11
CA GLY A 354 11.44 15.70 -8.51
C GLY A 354 10.09 16.08 -7.92
N PRO A 355 9.52 17.24 -8.33
CA PRO A 355 8.27 17.74 -7.79
C PRO A 355 7.13 16.72 -7.92
N VAL A 356 6.33 16.58 -6.87
CA VAL A 356 5.24 15.62 -6.79
C VAL A 356 3.90 16.26 -7.12
N SER A 357 3.17 15.70 -8.07
CA SER A 357 1.79 16.11 -8.38
C SER A 357 0.74 15.21 -7.73
N GLN A 358 1.08 13.94 -7.48
CA GLN A 358 0.18 12.99 -6.81
C GLN A 358 0.94 11.98 -5.96
N ILE A 359 0.33 11.58 -4.85
CA ILE A 359 0.77 10.45 -4.02
C ILE A 359 -0.40 9.48 -3.88
N ARG A 360 -0.16 8.21 -4.14
CA ARG A 360 -1.14 7.13 -4.00
C ARG A 360 -0.63 6.06 -3.05
N LEU A 361 -1.49 5.68 -2.12
CA LEU A 361 -1.33 4.57 -1.19
C LEU A 361 -2.32 3.48 -1.57
N PHE A 362 -1.90 2.23 -1.69
CA PHE A 362 -2.81 1.16 -2.11
C PHE A 362 -2.39 -0.23 -1.63
N LEU A 363 -3.39 -1.09 -1.48
CA LEU A 363 -3.24 -2.53 -1.25
C LEU A 363 -3.56 -3.26 -2.55
N PRO A 364 -2.66 -4.09 -3.10
CA PRO A 364 -2.83 -4.64 -4.44
C PRO A 364 -3.75 -5.86 -4.46
N LYS A 365 -5.07 -5.67 -4.69
CA LYS A 365 -6.10 -6.72 -4.79
C LYS A 365 -6.13 -7.73 -3.61
N ILE A 366 -5.55 -7.35 -2.47
CA ILE A 366 -5.60 -8.07 -1.20
C ILE A 366 -6.72 -7.46 -0.36
N ALA A 367 -7.48 -8.32 0.34
CA ALA A 367 -8.47 -7.87 1.31
C ALA A 367 -7.76 -7.24 2.52
N GLY A 368 -7.99 -5.95 2.73
CA GLY A 368 -7.37 -5.20 3.82
C GLY A 368 -7.98 -3.81 3.94
N GLU A 369 -7.38 -2.96 4.77
CA GLU A 369 -7.76 -1.56 4.90
C GLU A 369 -6.51 -0.71 5.02
N LEU A 370 -6.57 0.49 4.45
CA LEU A 370 -5.60 1.53 4.78
C LEU A 370 -6.01 2.09 6.13
N ASP A 371 -5.13 2.02 7.12
CA ASP A 371 -5.30 2.66 8.42
C ASP A 371 -3.94 3.18 8.87
N LEU A 372 -3.59 4.38 8.42
CA LEU A 372 -2.28 4.98 8.59
C LEU A 372 -2.42 6.27 9.40
N ARG A 373 -1.35 6.68 10.11
CA ARG A 373 -1.36 7.98 10.82
C ARG A 373 -1.32 9.16 9.87
N GLY A 374 -0.67 9.01 8.72
CA GLY A 374 -0.58 10.06 7.72
C GLY A 374 0.75 10.04 6.99
N LEU A 375 1.03 11.19 6.36
CA LEU A 375 2.18 11.40 5.50
C LEU A 375 2.91 12.68 5.92
N GLU A 376 4.21 12.74 5.68
CA GLU A 376 4.95 13.99 5.68
C GLU A 376 5.82 14.07 4.42
N LEU A 377 5.97 15.28 3.86
CA LEU A 377 6.85 15.52 2.72
C LEU A 377 8.12 16.23 3.19
N TYR A 378 9.25 15.85 2.61
CA TYR A 378 10.55 16.42 2.92
C TYR A 378 11.28 16.82 1.64
N GLN A 379 12.10 17.86 1.77
CA GLN A 379 13.04 18.31 0.75
C GLN A 379 14.36 18.63 1.42
N ALA A 380 15.45 17.99 0.99
CA ALA A 380 16.78 18.13 1.57
C ALA A 380 16.77 17.97 3.11
N GLY A 381 15.99 17.00 3.60
CA GLY A 381 15.84 16.71 5.04
C GLY A 381 14.99 17.70 5.84
N ARG A 382 14.41 18.73 5.22
CA ARG A 382 13.48 19.68 5.86
C ARG A 382 12.04 19.34 5.50
N ARG A 383 11.14 19.42 6.50
CA ARG A 383 9.71 19.18 6.28
C ARG A 383 9.12 20.27 5.40
N VAL A 384 8.34 19.86 4.40
CA VAL A 384 7.59 20.74 3.50
C VAL A 384 6.17 20.88 4.04
N THR A 385 5.72 22.13 4.20
CA THR A 385 4.35 22.43 4.60
C THR A 385 3.42 22.26 3.40
N VAL A 386 2.34 21.50 3.59
CA VAL A 386 1.29 21.31 2.58
C VAL A 386 0.08 22.15 2.97
N ASP A 387 -0.43 22.94 2.02
CA ASP A 387 -1.68 23.68 2.16
C ASP A 387 -2.84 22.76 1.73
N ASP A 388 -3.62 22.28 2.71
CA ASP A 388 -4.75 21.37 2.45
C ASP A 388 -5.78 21.95 1.48
N GLY A 389 -5.92 23.29 1.45
CA GLY A 389 -6.83 23.98 0.55
C GLY A 389 -6.43 23.89 -0.93
N LYS A 390 -5.20 23.44 -1.21
CA LYS A 390 -4.64 23.22 -2.56
C LYS A 390 -4.41 21.74 -2.86
N THR A 391 -5.15 20.88 -2.18
CA THR A 391 -5.09 19.43 -2.37
C THR A 391 -6.47 18.85 -2.62
N THR A 392 -6.52 17.84 -3.48
CA THR A 392 -7.71 17.03 -3.70
C THR A 392 -7.42 15.60 -3.26
N VAL A 393 -8.27 15.05 -2.39
CA VAL A 393 -8.15 13.67 -1.91
C VAL A 393 -9.25 12.80 -2.51
N ASP A 394 -8.87 11.66 -3.08
CA ASP A 394 -9.76 10.63 -3.58
C ASP A 394 -9.40 9.27 -2.98
N GLN A 395 -10.36 8.38 -2.76
CA GLN A 395 -10.13 7.09 -2.11
C GLN A 395 -11.21 6.07 -2.44
N SER A 396 -10.85 4.78 -2.39
CA SER A 396 -11.77 3.66 -2.64
C SER A 396 -12.97 3.65 -1.69
N SER A 397 -12.72 3.99 -0.42
CA SER A 397 -13.74 4.16 0.59
C SER A 397 -13.22 4.99 1.77
N ASP A 398 -14.11 5.65 2.51
CA ASP A 398 -13.78 6.43 3.72
C ASP A 398 -14.41 5.74 4.94
N ALA A 399 -13.61 5.38 5.95
CA ALA A 399 -14.09 4.79 7.21
C ALA A 399 -13.98 5.76 8.41
N ARG A 400 -13.68 7.04 8.18
CA ARG A 400 -13.63 8.05 9.25
C ARG A 400 -15.04 8.43 9.70
N ARG A 401 -15.18 8.79 10.98
CA ARG A 401 -16.44 9.34 11.51
C ARG A 401 -16.71 10.71 10.86
N PRO A 402 -17.98 11.01 10.50
CA PRO A 402 -18.36 12.35 10.04
C PRO A 402 -17.88 13.43 11.01
N GLY A 403 -17.34 14.54 10.49
CA GLY A 403 -16.80 15.65 11.30
C GLY A 403 -15.36 15.47 11.80
N ASN A 404 -14.76 14.27 11.73
CA ASN A 404 -13.40 14.01 12.20
C ASN A 404 -12.36 13.96 11.07
N ARG A 405 -12.48 14.87 10.08
CA ARG A 405 -11.52 14.99 8.97
C ARG A 405 -10.38 15.92 9.39
N ARG A 406 -9.32 15.33 9.95
CA ARG A 406 -8.03 16.01 10.08
C ARG A 406 -7.19 15.73 8.84
N SER A 407 -6.30 16.66 8.50
CA SER A 407 -5.45 16.49 7.33
C SER A 407 -4.45 15.37 7.49
N PRO A 408 -4.23 14.56 6.43
CA PRO A 408 -3.24 13.49 6.43
C PRO A 408 -1.81 14.01 6.61
N PHE A 409 -1.54 15.29 6.34
CA PHE A 409 -0.22 15.93 6.45
C PHE A 409 0.09 16.49 7.84
N VAL A 410 -0.90 16.47 8.74
CA VAL A 410 -0.76 16.84 10.16
C VAL A 410 -0.95 15.60 11.05
N LEU A 411 -0.65 14.41 10.50
CA LEU A 411 -0.88 13.11 11.14
C LEU A 411 -2.35 12.88 11.56
N GLY A 412 -3.29 13.41 10.75
CA GLY A 412 -4.74 13.32 10.97
C GLY A 412 -5.39 12.00 10.55
N GLY A 413 -4.62 11.06 10.01
CA GLY A 413 -5.06 9.71 9.68
C GLY A 413 -5.58 9.52 8.25
N ILE A 414 -5.30 8.35 7.68
CA ILE A 414 -5.83 7.87 6.40
C ILE A 414 -6.57 6.56 6.69
N ARG A 415 -7.88 6.49 6.38
CA ARG A 415 -8.70 5.31 6.69
C ARG A 415 -9.68 4.91 5.60
N SER A 416 -9.50 3.70 5.07
CA SER A 416 -10.47 3.03 4.22
C SER A 416 -11.30 2.01 5.01
N ARG A 417 -12.40 1.54 4.40
CA ARG A 417 -13.07 0.31 4.87
C ARG A 417 -12.20 -0.90 4.53
N LYS A 418 -12.48 -2.02 5.19
CA LYS A 418 -11.93 -3.33 4.81
C LYS A 418 -12.51 -3.78 3.47
N GLU A 419 -11.67 -3.81 2.45
CA GLU A 419 -12.04 -4.14 1.07
C GLU A 419 -10.86 -4.75 0.30
N SER A 420 -11.14 -5.39 -0.83
CA SER A 420 -10.06 -5.85 -1.72
C SER A 420 -9.61 -4.69 -2.60
N GLY A 421 -8.31 -4.40 -2.60
CA GLY A 421 -7.79 -3.35 -3.47
C GLY A 421 -7.93 -1.93 -2.90
N ALA A 422 -7.99 -1.76 -1.57
CA ALA A 422 -8.15 -0.45 -0.94
C ALA A 422 -7.08 0.54 -1.43
N TRP A 423 -7.46 1.77 -1.75
CA TRP A 423 -6.54 2.82 -2.20
C TRP A 423 -6.96 4.21 -1.74
N TRP A 424 -5.96 5.09 -1.64
CA TRP A 424 -6.09 6.48 -1.26
C TRP A 424 -5.11 7.32 -2.08
N THR A 425 -5.56 8.45 -2.60
CA THR A 425 -4.76 9.34 -3.47
C THR A 425 -4.92 10.77 -3.00
N VAL A 426 -3.81 11.50 -2.97
CA VAL A 426 -3.81 12.96 -2.88
C VAL A 426 -3.19 13.53 -4.15
N SER A 427 -3.85 14.53 -4.70
CA SER A 427 -3.40 15.33 -5.83
C SER A 427 -3.14 16.76 -5.36
N PHE A 428 -2.06 17.36 -5.84
CA PHE A 428 -1.69 18.74 -5.55
C PHE A 428 -2.06 19.63 -6.75
N ASP A 429 -2.71 20.77 -6.50
CA ASP A 429 -3.07 21.72 -7.56
C ASP A 429 -1.83 22.25 -8.30
N THR A 430 -0.75 22.45 -7.54
CA THR A 430 0.59 22.76 -8.05
C THR A 430 1.56 21.69 -7.54
N PRO A 431 2.44 21.12 -8.39
CA PRO A 431 3.44 20.16 -7.95
C PRO A 431 4.28 20.68 -6.78
N VAL A 432 4.43 19.85 -5.75
CA VAL A 432 5.16 20.19 -4.52
C VAL A 432 6.61 19.77 -4.65
N GLY A 433 7.56 20.66 -4.37
CA GLY A 433 8.98 20.32 -4.32
C GLY A 433 9.28 19.43 -3.10
N ALA A 434 9.47 18.13 -3.32
CA ALA A 434 9.84 17.15 -2.30
C ALA A 434 10.73 16.07 -2.90
N ASP A 435 11.64 15.52 -2.11
CA ASP A 435 12.53 14.39 -2.48
C ASP A 435 12.27 13.13 -1.64
N GLU A 436 11.48 13.24 -0.57
CA GLU A 436 11.04 12.11 0.26
C GLU A 436 9.59 12.27 0.72
N VAL A 437 8.80 11.20 0.62
CA VAL A 437 7.54 11.05 1.36
C VAL A 437 7.75 10.04 2.49
N ARG A 438 7.37 10.45 3.69
CA ARG A 438 7.40 9.64 4.91
C ARG A 438 6.01 9.13 5.18
N VAL A 439 5.83 7.82 5.17
CA VAL A 439 4.55 7.19 5.51
C VAL A 439 4.60 6.67 6.94
N PHE A 440 3.67 7.13 7.78
CA PHE A 440 3.59 6.76 9.18
C PHE A 440 2.50 5.73 9.41
N ASN A 441 2.89 4.54 9.86
CA ASN A 441 1.96 3.49 10.24
C ASN A 441 1.22 3.86 11.54
N ARG A 442 0.32 2.98 11.98
CA ARG A 442 -0.23 3.02 13.34
C ARG A 442 0.88 2.83 14.38
N LEU A 443 0.66 3.40 15.56
CA LEU A 443 1.50 3.21 16.75
C LEU A 443 1.05 2.01 17.59
N ASP A 444 0.26 1.09 17.05
CA ASP A 444 -0.18 -0.12 17.72
C ASP A 444 0.08 -1.34 16.83
N GLY A 445 -0.09 -2.55 17.35
CA GLY A 445 0.18 -3.76 16.53
C GLY A 445 -0.90 -4.08 15.50
N TRP A 446 -1.93 -3.24 15.36
CA TRP A 446 -2.80 -3.29 14.17
C TRP A 446 -2.10 -2.71 12.94
N GLY A 447 -0.95 -2.04 13.10
CA GLY A 447 -0.09 -1.60 12.00
C GLY A 447 0.37 -2.74 11.08
N SER A 448 0.34 -4.00 11.54
CA SER A 448 0.57 -5.20 10.72
C SER A 448 -0.34 -5.31 9.50
N ARG A 449 -1.51 -4.66 9.52
CA ARG A 449 -2.44 -4.58 8.37
C ARG A 449 -1.81 -3.87 7.16
N ALA A 450 -0.86 -2.96 7.37
CA ALA A 450 -0.17 -2.21 6.32
C ALA A 450 1.06 -2.95 5.75
N ARG A 451 1.31 -4.20 6.14
CA ARG A 451 2.48 -4.99 5.65
C ARG A 451 2.44 -5.32 4.14
N HIS A 452 1.36 -4.98 3.45
CA HIS A 452 1.20 -5.13 2.00
C HIS A 452 1.02 -3.77 1.31
N LEU A 453 1.36 -2.68 2.00
CA LEU A 453 1.23 -1.32 1.48
C LEU A 453 2.14 -1.10 0.27
N SER A 454 1.58 -0.51 -0.76
CA SER A 454 2.32 0.08 -1.87
C SER A 454 2.10 1.58 -1.90
N VAL A 455 3.15 2.32 -2.19
CA VAL A 455 3.18 3.77 -2.34
C VAL A 455 3.60 4.07 -3.78
N ALA A 456 2.82 4.87 -4.49
CA ALA A 456 3.16 5.35 -5.82
C ALA A 456 3.17 6.88 -5.84
N VAL A 457 4.12 7.45 -6.55
CA VAL A 457 4.34 8.90 -6.65
C VAL A 457 4.35 9.31 -8.11
N ALA A 458 3.59 10.35 -8.45
CA ALA A 458 3.52 10.90 -9.80
C ALA A 458 4.23 12.25 -9.91
N GLY A 459 4.98 12.44 -11.00
CA GLY A 459 5.61 13.71 -11.34
C GLY A 459 4.63 14.74 -11.94
N PRO A 460 5.09 15.91 -12.39
CA PRO A 460 4.23 16.96 -12.94
C PRO A 460 3.41 16.56 -14.18
N ASP A 461 3.83 15.50 -14.87
CA ASP A 461 3.12 14.89 -16.01
C ASP A 461 1.92 14.02 -15.59
N GLY A 462 1.71 13.83 -14.28
CA GLY A 462 0.65 13.00 -13.73
C GLY A 462 0.89 11.50 -13.87
N GLN A 463 2.06 11.08 -14.38
CA GLN A 463 2.41 9.66 -14.49
C GLN A 463 3.16 9.20 -13.24
N PHE A 464 2.77 8.03 -12.72
CA PHE A 464 3.46 7.41 -11.59
C PHE A 464 4.85 6.93 -12.02
N SER A 465 5.91 7.59 -11.53
CA SER A 465 7.30 7.28 -11.86
C SER A 465 7.99 6.46 -10.78
N THR A 466 7.50 6.52 -9.54
CA THR A 466 8.04 5.77 -8.40
C THR A 466 6.96 4.89 -7.81
N VAL A 467 7.26 3.60 -7.62
CA VAL A 467 6.42 2.67 -6.86
C VAL A 467 7.31 1.95 -5.85
N ARG A 468 6.89 1.91 -4.58
CA ARG A 468 7.55 1.17 -3.51
C ARG A 468 6.52 0.32 -2.79
N SER A 469 6.73 -0.98 -2.75
CA SER A 469 5.92 -1.93 -1.98
C SER A 469 6.74 -2.45 -0.81
N VAL A 470 6.16 -2.46 0.39
CA VAL A 470 6.89 -2.86 1.61
C VAL A 470 7.23 -4.35 1.65
N ASP A 471 6.59 -5.15 0.80
CA ASP A 471 6.73 -6.61 0.70
C ASP A 471 7.08 -7.09 -0.72
N SER A 472 7.78 -6.27 -1.52
CA SER A 472 8.24 -6.67 -2.85
C SER A 472 9.40 -7.66 -2.81
N ASP A 473 9.66 -8.32 -3.94
CA ASP A 473 10.85 -9.15 -4.14
C ASP A 473 12.13 -8.31 -3.94
N ARG A 474 12.11 -7.02 -4.29
CA ARG A 474 13.24 -6.12 -4.01
C ARG A 474 13.51 -6.03 -2.51
N VAL A 475 12.48 -5.83 -1.68
CA VAL A 475 12.64 -5.76 -0.22
C VAL A 475 13.14 -7.09 0.35
N VAL A 476 12.68 -8.22 -0.18
CA VAL A 476 13.19 -9.54 0.21
C VAL A 476 14.68 -9.65 -0.10
N THR A 477 15.10 -9.31 -1.31
CA THR A 477 16.51 -9.33 -1.71
C THR A 477 17.36 -8.39 -0.85
N GLU A 478 16.94 -7.13 -0.67
CA GLU A 478 17.61 -6.15 0.20
C GLU A 478 17.76 -6.69 1.64
N THR A 479 16.73 -7.37 2.16
CA THR A 479 16.79 -7.98 3.49
C THR A 479 17.78 -9.14 3.53
N LEU A 480 17.76 -10.05 2.56
CA LEU A 480 18.70 -11.19 2.52
C LEU A 480 20.15 -10.73 2.36
N GLU A 481 20.40 -9.72 1.53
CA GLU A 481 21.72 -9.10 1.35
C GLU A 481 22.23 -8.45 2.64
N LEU A 482 21.35 -7.71 3.34
CA LEU A 482 21.65 -7.14 4.65
C LEU A 482 22.02 -8.23 5.66
N LEU A 483 21.23 -9.30 5.74
CA LEU A 483 21.49 -10.41 6.65
C LEU A 483 22.78 -11.13 6.30
N ALA A 484 23.05 -11.36 5.01
CA ALA A 484 24.30 -11.98 4.56
C ALA A 484 25.51 -11.13 4.97
N ARG A 485 25.43 -9.81 4.77
CA ARG A 485 26.49 -8.87 5.15
C ARG A 485 26.71 -8.80 6.65
N LEU A 486 25.65 -8.72 7.44
CA LEU A 486 25.75 -8.61 8.90
C LEU A 486 26.18 -9.92 9.55
N THR A 487 25.82 -11.08 8.99
CA THR A 487 26.14 -12.39 9.59
C THR A 487 27.37 -13.06 8.99
N GLY A 488 27.84 -12.60 7.83
CA GLY A 488 28.87 -13.28 7.04
C GLY A 488 28.39 -14.59 6.40
N ARG A 489 27.10 -14.90 6.47
CA ARG A 489 26.51 -16.13 5.90
C ARG A 489 26.06 -15.91 4.47
N LYS A 490 26.11 -16.97 3.67
CA LYS A 490 25.55 -16.95 2.31
C LYS A 490 24.03 -17.12 2.39
N LEU A 491 23.29 -16.03 2.16
CA LEU A 491 21.84 -16.03 2.11
C LEU A 491 21.39 -15.51 0.74
N ASP A 492 20.68 -16.35 0.00
CA ASP A 492 20.04 -15.97 -1.26
C ASP A 492 18.61 -16.51 -1.31
N ALA A 493 17.85 -16.18 -2.35
CA ALA A 493 16.43 -16.54 -2.43
C ALA A 493 16.15 -18.05 -2.32
N SER A 494 17.14 -18.93 -2.55
CA SER A 494 16.96 -20.37 -2.39
C SER A 494 16.64 -20.78 -0.96
N VAL A 495 17.08 -20.02 0.05
CA VAL A 495 16.79 -20.34 1.46
C VAL A 495 15.29 -20.23 1.77
N LEU A 496 14.54 -19.51 0.93
CA LEU A 496 13.09 -19.33 1.06
C LEU A 496 12.27 -20.42 0.33
N ALA A 497 12.93 -21.34 -0.37
CA ALA A 497 12.28 -22.36 -1.20
C ALA A 497 11.51 -23.39 -0.36
N SER A 498 11.94 -23.67 0.88
CA SER A 498 11.25 -24.57 1.82
C SER A 498 11.17 -23.98 3.22
N ALA A 499 10.16 -24.38 3.98
CA ALA A 499 10.02 -23.98 5.38
C ALA A 499 11.19 -24.48 6.25
N GLU A 500 11.67 -25.69 5.98
CA GLU A 500 12.79 -26.32 6.70
C GLU A 500 14.11 -25.57 6.47
N SER A 501 14.45 -25.27 5.22
CA SER A 501 15.67 -24.50 4.91
C SER A 501 15.61 -23.10 5.51
N ALA A 502 14.43 -22.46 5.49
CA ALA A 502 14.25 -21.14 6.09
C ALA A 502 14.32 -21.18 7.62
N ALA A 503 13.83 -22.24 8.26
CA ALA A 503 13.92 -22.42 9.71
C ALA A 503 15.37 -22.58 10.15
N ALA A 504 16.15 -23.42 9.46
CA ALA A 504 17.58 -23.59 9.73
C ALA A 504 18.35 -22.27 9.56
N ALA A 505 18.13 -21.57 8.43
CA ALA A 505 18.72 -20.26 8.19
C ALA A 505 18.32 -19.24 9.25
N ARG A 506 17.05 -19.25 9.70
CA ARG A 506 16.55 -18.34 10.73
C ARG A 506 17.26 -18.53 12.05
N THR A 507 17.40 -19.77 12.54
CA THR A 507 18.11 -20.06 13.79
C THR A 507 19.54 -19.55 13.73
N GLU A 508 20.25 -19.85 12.64
CA GLU A 508 21.64 -19.43 12.46
C GLU A 508 21.82 -17.91 12.36
N VAL A 509 20.89 -17.23 11.67
CA VAL A 509 20.92 -15.78 11.49
C VAL A 509 20.60 -15.07 12.80
N LEU A 510 19.57 -15.51 13.53
CA LEU A 510 19.19 -14.91 14.81
C LEU A 510 20.32 -15.04 15.83
N ALA A 511 20.94 -16.21 15.95
CA ALA A 511 22.06 -16.43 16.87
C ALA A 511 23.25 -15.49 16.56
N GLU A 512 23.61 -15.33 15.29
CA GLU A 512 24.72 -14.44 14.92
C GLU A 512 24.37 -12.95 15.09
N LEU A 513 23.12 -12.55 14.80
CA LEU A 513 22.66 -11.19 15.05
C LEU A 513 22.61 -10.88 16.54
N ALA A 514 22.14 -11.81 17.38
CA ALA A 514 22.13 -11.64 18.84
C ALA A 514 23.54 -11.52 19.41
N ARG A 515 24.47 -12.38 18.94
CA ARG A 515 25.89 -12.29 19.29
C ARG A 515 26.47 -10.91 18.97
N ARG A 516 26.25 -10.41 17.75
CA ARG A 516 26.72 -9.08 17.31
C ARG A 516 26.02 -7.92 18.00
N ALA A 517 24.74 -8.06 18.31
CA ALA A 517 24.00 -7.08 19.10
C ALA A 517 24.62 -6.91 20.49
N GLY A 518 25.20 -7.97 21.06
CA GLY A 518 25.99 -7.92 22.29
C GLY A 518 27.37 -7.25 22.18
N GLU A 519 27.84 -6.95 20.96
CA GLU A 519 29.14 -6.31 20.71
C GLU A 519 29.00 -4.82 20.36
N GLY A 520 27.81 -4.38 19.95
CA GLY A 520 27.55 -3.00 19.56
C GLY A 520 26.40 -2.86 18.57
N LEU A 521 26.28 -1.66 17.98
CA LEU A 521 25.20 -1.34 17.07
C LEU A 521 25.30 -2.15 15.76
N LEU A 522 24.31 -3.01 15.50
CA LEU A 522 24.22 -3.80 14.27
C LEU A 522 24.33 -2.97 12.98
N THR A 523 23.67 -1.80 12.93
CA THR A 523 23.77 -0.86 11.81
C THR A 523 23.33 0.55 12.22
N PRO A 524 24.04 1.61 11.77
CA PRO A 524 23.60 2.99 11.92
C PRO A 524 22.54 3.38 10.88
N ASP A 525 22.38 2.61 9.79
CA ASP A 525 21.44 2.93 8.72
C ASP A 525 19.99 2.65 9.15
N ARG A 526 19.12 3.62 8.88
CA ARG A 526 17.73 3.56 9.31
C ARG A 526 16.87 2.62 8.49
N GLU A 527 17.09 2.54 7.19
CA GLU A 527 16.37 1.60 6.35
C GLU A 527 16.77 0.17 6.72
N GLU A 528 18.05 -0.08 6.99
CA GLU A 528 18.55 -1.39 7.43
C GLU A 528 17.96 -1.83 8.77
N GLN A 529 17.89 -0.96 9.79
CA GLN A 529 17.22 -1.29 11.05
C GLN A 529 15.75 -1.67 10.85
N ARG A 530 15.05 -0.99 9.94
CA ARG A 530 13.66 -1.35 9.60
C ARG A 530 13.59 -2.72 8.92
N LEU A 531 14.54 -3.06 8.05
CA LEU A 531 14.61 -4.38 7.43
C LEU A 531 14.88 -5.49 8.47
N LEU A 532 15.72 -5.23 9.49
CA LEU A 532 15.96 -6.17 10.60
C LEU A 532 14.69 -6.49 11.40
N ALA A 533 13.75 -5.53 11.51
CA ALA A 533 12.47 -5.78 12.17
C ALA A 533 11.60 -6.84 11.45
N ALA A 534 11.91 -7.19 10.19
CA ALA A 534 11.25 -8.29 9.49
C ALA A 534 11.49 -9.65 10.16
N LEU A 535 12.57 -9.80 10.93
CA LEU A 535 12.90 -11.02 11.68
C LEU A 535 12.17 -11.11 13.01
N VAL A 536 11.65 -10.02 13.56
CA VAL A 536 11.01 -10.03 14.88
C VAL A 536 9.53 -10.32 14.71
N ARG A 537 8.97 -11.30 15.44
CA ARG A 537 7.54 -11.64 15.34
C ARG A 537 6.67 -10.50 15.88
N THR A 538 5.64 -10.12 15.11
CA THR A 538 4.68 -9.03 15.47
C THR A 538 3.25 -9.53 15.63
N HIS A 539 3.01 -10.81 15.37
CA HIS A 539 1.71 -11.43 15.47
C HIS A 539 1.59 -12.22 16.79
N ARG A 540 0.35 -12.55 17.15
CA ARG A 540 0.09 -13.35 18.34
C ARG A 540 0.68 -14.74 18.17
N LEU A 541 1.54 -15.13 19.10
CA LEU A 541 2.13 -16.46 19.15
C LEU A 541 1.07 -17.49 19.58
N ALA A 542 1.23 -18.74 19.12
CA ALA A 542 0.44 -19.87 19.63
C ALA A 542 0.67 -20.07 21.14
N ALA A 543 -0.21 -20.81 21.81
CA ALA A 543 -0.16 -20.94 23.28
C ALA A 543 1.14 -21.59 23.80
N ASP A 544 1.77 -22.42 22.97
CA ASP A 544 3.01 -23.15 23.21
C ASP A 544 4.25 -22.47 22.59
N GLU A 545 4.07 -21.37 21.87
CA GLU A 545 5.17 -20.62 21.26
C GLU A 545 5.59 -19.44 22.13
N ILE A 546 6.89 -19.32 22.36
CA ILE A 546 7.54 -18.16 23.00
C ILE A 546 8.63 -17.61 22.08
N LEU A 547 9.03 -16.36 22.30
CA LEU A 547 10.25 -15.82 21.69
C LEU A 547 11.48 -16.57 22.21
N THR A 548 12.41 -16.89 21.32
CA THR A 548 13.73 -17.42 21.72
C THR A 548 14.57 -16.33 22.38
N ASP A 549 15.63 -16.73 23.09
CA ASP A 549 16.58 -15.77 23.67
C ASP A 549 17.17 -14.82 22.61
N ASP A 550 17.53 -15.34 21.44
CA ASP A 550 18.06 -14.53 20.34
C ASP A 550 17.03 -13.53 19.79
N GLU A 551 15.76 -13.90 19.72
CA GLU A 551 14.69 -12.97 19.29
C GLU A 551 14.46 -11.87 20.33
N TRP A 552 14.53 -12.21 21.61
CA TRP A 552 14.44 -11.25 22.71
C TRP A 552 15.56 -10.23 22.65
N THR A 553 16.80 -10.69 22.50
CA THR A 553 17.97 -9.83 22.36
C THR A 553 17.86 -8.93 21.13
N LEU A 554 17.43 -9.48 19.98
CA LEU A 554 17.25 -8.69 18.76
C LEU A 554 16.13 -7.64 18.91
N LEU A 555 14.98 -7.99 19.51
CA LEU A 555 13.87 -7.05 19.74
C LEU A 555 14.32 -5.88 20.63
N ALA A 556 14.95 -6.18 21.77
CA ALA A 556 15.43 -5.15 22.68
C ALA A 556 16.50 -4.27 22.02
N HIS A 557 17.46 -4.88 21.31
CA HIS A 557 18.47 -4.16 20.55
C HIS A 557 17.88 -3.17 19.56
N LEU A 558 16.87 -3.58 18.78
CA LEU A 558 16.22 -2.70 17.81
C LEU A 558 15.49 -1.53 18.51
N LEU A 559 14.83 -1.76 19.64
CA LEU A 559 14.14 -0.70 20.39
C LEU A 559 15.13 0.29 21.04
N VAL A 560 16.24 -0.19 21.60
CA VAL A 560 17.30 0.68 22.15
C VAL A 560 18.01 1.44 21.02
N ALA A 561 18.26 0.79 19.89
CA ALA A 561 18.85 1.44 18.71
C ALA A 561 17.96 2.58 18.15
N GLU A 562 16.63 2.45 18.21
CA GLU A 562 15.71 3.56 17.91
C GLU A 562 15.95 4.75 18.85
N ARG A 563 16.11 4.49 20.15
CA ARG A 563 16.37 5.52 21.17
C ARG A 563 17.74 6.17 21.02
N VAL A 564 18.79 5.41 20.65
CA VAL A 564 20.13 5.96 20.34
C VAL A 564 20.04 6.97 19.20
N ARG A 565 19.26 6.67 18.15
CA ARG A 565 19.19 7.51 16.95
C ARG A 565 18.44 8.82 17.19
N VAL A 566 17.34 8.77 17.93
CA VAL A 566 16.58 9.97 18.31
C VAL A 566 16.34 9.92 19.80
N PRO A 567 17.22 10.54 20.61
CA PRO A 567 17.06 10.61 22.05
C PRO A 567 15.68 11.16 22.46
N ALA A 568 15.12 10.64 23.56
CA ALA A 568 13.80 11.01 24.08
C ALA A 568 12.59 10.70 23.16
N THR A 569 12.75 9.84 22.14
CA THR A 569 11.65 9.42 21.26
C THR A 569 10.84 8.25 21.83
N LYS A 570 9.54 8.19 21.51
CA LYS A 570 8.72 7.00 21.79
C LYS A 570 9.09 5.88 20.81
N THR A 571 9.60 4.78 21.35
CA THR A 571 9.99 3.59 20.58
C THR A 571 8.79 2.88 19.95
N SER A 572 9.04 2.02 18.96
CA SER A 572 8.03 1.23 18.27
C SER A 572 7.47 0.05 19.09
N MET A 573 7.77 -0.03 20.39
CA MET A 573 7.40 -1.13 21.29
C MET A 573 5.92 -1.54 21.18
N ARG A 574 5.02 -0.56 21.08
CA ARG A 574 3.57 -0.81 20.94
C ARG A 574 3.18 -1.64 19.71
N SER A 575 4.00 -1.62 18.66
CA SER A 575 3.80 -2.44 17.47
C SER A 575 4.00 -3.94 17.75
N PHE A 576 4.63 -4.29 18.86
CA PHE A 576 4.89 -5.67 19.30
C PHE A 576 3.90 -6.15 20.39
N HIS A 577 2.81 -5.43 20.65
CA HIS A 577 1.87 -5.75 21.73
C HIS A 577 1.26 -7.16 21.70
N LEU A 578 1.22 -7.83 20.53
CA LEU A 578 0.70 -9.20 20.41
C LEU A 578 1.69 -10.26 20.91
N VAL A 579 2.94 -9.87 21.15
CA VAL A 579 4.00 -10.70 21.74
C VAL A 579 4.34 -10.22 23.14
N LEU A 580 4.24 -8.91 23.39
CA LEU A 580 4.39 -8.29 24.71
C LEU A 580 3.07 -8.30 25.49
N ASP A 581 2.46 -9.47 25.64
CA ASP A 581 1.10 -9.60 26.15
C ASP A 581 0.99 -10.33 27.50
N SER A 582 2.06 -10.39 28.28
CA SER A 582 2.03 -10.80 29.68
C SER A 582 2.99 -9.96 30.53
N HIS A 583 2.80 -9.94 31.85
CA HIS A 583 3.73 -9.28 32.76
C HIS A 583 5.13 -9.92 32.68
N GLU A 584 5.20 -11.23 32.49
CA GLU A 584 6.45 -11.96 32.28
C GLU A 584 7.19 -11.48 31.01
N ALA A 585 6.48 -11.35 29.88
CA ALA A 585 7.06 -10.86 28.62
C ALA A 585 7.59 -9.43 28.75
N LEU A 586 6.89 -8.56 29.49
CA LEU A 586 7.33 -7.18 29.73
C LEU A 586 8.55 -7.11 30.65
N ARG A 587 8.61 -7.92 31.72
CA ARG A 587 9.80 -8.03 32.58
C ARG A 587 11.00 -8.62 31.83
N ARG A 588 10.75 -9.59 30.95
CA ARG A 588 11.78 -10.14 30.07
C ARG A 588 12.31 -9.06 29.12
N LEU A 589 11.43 -8.29 28.49
CA LEU A 589 11.84 -7.16 27.64
C LEU A 589 12.68 -6.14 28.42
N GLN A 590 12.27 -5.77 29.63
CA GLN A 590 13.03 -4.83 30.49
C GLN A 590 14.47 -5.30 30.68
N SER A 591 14.65 -6.57 31.05
CA SER A 591 15.98 -7.15 31.29
C SER A 591 16.88 -7.09 30.04
N GLU A 592 16.30 -7.32 28.86
CA GLU A 592 17.03 -7.26 27.58
C GLU A 592 17.30 -5.83 27.13
N VAL A 593 16.39 -4.88 27.42
CA VAL A 593 16.60 -3.46 27.19
C VAL A 593 17.76 -2.93 28.02
N ASP A 594 17.87 -3.36 29.29
CA ASP A 594 18.99 -2.98 30.16
C ASP A 594 20.32 -3.47 29.57
N ARG A 595 20.40 -4.74 29.17
CA ARG A 595 21.59 -5.32 28.50
C ARG A 595 21.95 -4.58 27.21
N ALA A 596 20.98 -4.36 26.32
CA ALA A 596 21.22 -3.64 25.08
C ALA A 596 21.63 -2.19 25.34
N GLY A 597 21.07 -1.56 26.39
CA GLY A 597 21.42 -0.22 26.82
C GLY A 597 22.87 -0.10 27.30
N GLU A 598 23.35 -1.08 28.07
CA GLU A 598 24.76 -1.17 28.50
C GLU A 598 25.70 -1.30 27.29
N VAL A 599 25.40 -2.21 26.36
CA VAL A 599 26.21 -2.44 25.16
C VAL A 599 26.26 -1.20 24.27
N LEU A 600 25.14 -0.51 24.10
CA LEU A 600 25.02 0.67 23.25
C LEU A 600 25.39 1.98 23.96
N GLY A 601 25.76 1.93 25.25
CA GLY A 601 26.17 3.10 26.03
C GLY A 601 25.04 4.12 26.25
N THR A 602 23.80 3.66 26.39
CA THR A 602 22.65 4.54 26.65
C THR A 602 22.33 4.64 28.14
N PRO A 603 21.75 5.77 28.62
CA PRO A 603 21.28 5.84 29.99
C PRO A 603 20.25 4.73 30.29
N PRO A 604 20.17 4.24 31.54
CA PRO A 604 19.15 3.26 31.95
C PRO A 604 17.75 3.70 31.54
N ALA A 605 16.94 2.76 31.06
CA ALA A 605 15.59 3.02 30.58
C ALA A 605 14.59 2.04 31.17
N VAL A 606 13.37 2.52 31.42
CA VAL A 606 12.25 1.72 31.91
C VAL A 606 11.26 1.48 30.78
N VAL A 607 10.74 0.27 30.71
CA VAL A 607 9.60 -0.13 29.89
C VAL A 607 8.34 0.45 30.51
N THR A 608 7.79 1.49 29.87
CA THR A 608 6.59 2.21 30.34
C THR A 608 5.45 2.09 29.34
N ARG A 609 4.25 2.58 29.70
CA ARG A 609 3.13 2.71 28.76
C ARG A 609 3.48 3.55 27.52
N HIS A 610 4.53 4.37 27.55
CA HIS A 610 4.93 5.26 26.46
C HIS A 610 6.08 4.72 25.58
N GLY A 611 6.65 3.57 25.94
CA GLY A 611 7.80 2.99 25.24
C GLY A 611 8.96 2.82 26.22
N LEU A 612 10.17 3.12 25.76
CA LEU A 612 11.35 3.13 26.62
C LEU A 612 11.59 4.57 27.09
N THR A 613 11.56 4.80 28.41
CA THR A 613 11.73 6.11 29.03
C THR A 613 12.99 6.12 29.89
N ASP A 614 13.79 7.18 29.81
CA ASP A 614 14.99 7.35 30.61
C ASP A 614 14.67 7.37 32.11
N VAL A 615 15.44 6.63 32.92
CA VAL A 615 15.29 6.66 34.38
C VAL A 615 15.65 8.05 34.93
N GLY A 616 14.80 8.53 35.83
CA GLY A 616 15.02 9.74 36.62
C GLY A 616 14.87 11.03 35.82
N GLY A 617 14.06 11.06 34.76
CA GLY A 617 13.80 12.27 33.98
C GLY A 617 13.42 13.46 34.86
N LEU A 618 12.31 13.33 35.61
CA LEU A 618 11.87 14.36 36.55
C LEU A 618 12.87 14.53 37.72
N ARG A 619 13.36 13.44 38.29
CA ARG A 619 14.30 13.47 39.43
C ARG A 619 15.60 14.23 39.15
N LYS A 620 16.09 14.21 37.91
CA LYS A 620 17.32 14.94 37.50
C LYS A 620 17.13 16.46 37.50
N ARG A 621 15.89 16.93 37.39
CA ARG A 621 15.53 18.35 37.33
C ARG A 621 14.44 18.68 38.35
N SER A 622 14.45 18.02 39.50
CA SER A 622 13.40 18.15 40.52
C SER A 622 13.15 19.62 40.88
N ASP A 623 14.19 20.41 41.09
CA ASP A 623 14.08 21.82 41.44
C ASP A 623 13.34 22.65 40.37
N ASP A 624 13.65 22.41 39.08
CA ASP A 624 12.98 23.08 37.96
C ASP A 624 11.50 22.70 37.88
N HIS A 625 11.19 21.42 38.10
CA HIS A 625 9.84 20.88 38.04
C HIS A 625 8.98 21.34 39.22
N VAL A 626 9.54 21.35 40.43
CA VAL A 626 8.90 21.88 41.63
C VAL A 626 8.67 23.39 41.49
N ALA A 627 9.63 24.15 40.94
CA ALA A 627 9.46 25.57 40.66
C ALA A 627 8.37 25.82 39.62
N LEU A 628 8.28 25.00 38.57
CA LEU A 628 7.19 25.04 37.59
C LEU A 628 5.84 24.77 38.24
N MET A 629 5.73 23.73 39.06
CA MET A 629 4.50 23.39 39.78
C MET A 629 4.02 24.55 40.65
N ARG A 630 4.90 25.16 41.44
CA ARG A 630 4.57 26.34 42.26
C ARG A 630 4.07 27.50 41.40
N LYS A 631 4.77 27.79 40.30
CA LYS A 631 4.39 28.88 39.37
C LYS A 631 3.03 28.62 38.72
N ALA A 632 2.79 27.38 38.31
CA ALA A 632 1.56 26.96 37.66
C ALA A 632 0.38 26.93 38.64
N ALA A 633 0.59 26.45 39.88
CA ALA A 633 -0.40 26.51 40.95
C ALA A 633 -0.81 27.96 41.23
N GLY A 634 0.17 28.87 41.32
CA GLY A 634 -0.10 30.29 41.56
C GLY A 634 -0.92 30.96 40.45
N VAL A 635 -0.63 30.69 39.17
CA VAL A 635 -1.42 31.30 38.08
C VAL A 635 -2.82 30.70 37.96
N LEU A 636 -2.98 29.41 38.27
CA LEU A 636 -4.28 28.76 38.28
C LEU A 636 -5.14 29.26 39.45
N ASP A 637 -4.52 29.48 40.61
CA ASP A 637 -5.17 30.08 41.78
C ASP A 637 -5.57 31.56 41.53
N GLU A 638 -4.72 32.36 40.86
CA GLU A 638 -5.08 33.71 40.41
C GLU A 638 -6.33 33.71 39.50
N CYS A 639 -6.50 32.64 38.72
CA CYS A 639 -7.67 32.44 37.88
C CYS A 639 -8.89 31.87 38.64
N GLY A 640 -8.76 31.60 39.94
CA GLY A 640 -9.83 31.05 40.80
C GLY A 640 -9.92 29.52 40.81
N TYR A 641 -8.89 28.83 40.33
CA TYR A 641 -8.86 27.37 40.20
C TYR A 641 -7.65 26.78 40.93
N PRO A 642 -7.70 26.65 42.27
CA PRO A 642 -6.57 26.16 43.05
C PRO A 642 -6.17 24.74 42.61
N ALA A 643 -4.90 24.58 42.25
CA ALA A 643 -4.40 23.33 41.69
C ALA A 643 -3.80 22.43 42.76
N MET A 644 -4.14 21.14 42.73
CA MET A 644 -3.65 20.11 43.66
C MET A 644 -2.87 19.02 42.93
N LEU A 645 -1.93 18.36 43.62
CA LEU A 645 -1.17 17.24 43.06
C LEU A 645 -2.10 16.08 42.71
N ALA A 646 -1.78 15.37 41.62
CA ALA A 646 -2.60 14.25 41.14
C ALA A 646 -1.75 13.07 40.65
N TYR A 647 -2.43 11.93 40.47
CA TYR A 647 -1.95 10.73 39.78
C TYR A 647 -0.48 10.36 40.11
N GLY A 648 0.40 10.26 39.10
CA GLY A 648 1.78 9.82 39.28
C GLY A 648 2.58 10.74 40.19
N THR A 649 2.35 12.05 40.08
CA THR A 649 2.97 13.07 40.93
C THR A 649 2.55 12.94 42.39
N LEU A 650 1.25 12.76 42.67
CA LEU A 650 0.75 12.53 44.04
C LEU A 650 1.20 11.17 44.58
N LEU A 651 1.20 10.12 43.75
CA LEU A 651 1.65 8.80 44.13
C LEU A 651 3.13 8.82 44.53
N GLY A 652 3.98 9.50 43.77
CA GLY A 652 5.37 9.74 44.13
C GLY A 652 5.51 10.49 45.44
N ALA A 653 4.78 11.59 45.61
CA ALA A 653 4.79 12.38 46.84
C ALA A 653 4.42 11.56 48.09
N VAL A 654 3.35 10.77 48.02
CA VAL A 654 2.84 9.98 49.15
C VAL A 654 3.67 8.73 49.41
N ARG A 655 4.07 8.00 48.35
CA ARG A 655 4.72 6.68 48.48
C ARG A 655 6.24 6.77 48.60
N GLU A 656 6.86 7.66 47.84
CA GLU A 656 8.32 7.71 47.67
C GLU A 656 8.94 8.99 48.23
N GLY A 657 8.13 10.00 48.55
CA GLY A 657 8.61 11.33 48.98
C GLY A 657 9.35 12.11 47.89
N ASP A 658 9.26 11.65 46.63
CA ASP A 658 9.95 12.17 45.45
C ASP A 658 9.10 11.84 44.21
N PHE A 659 9.42 12.40 43.04
CA PHE A 659 8.81 11.98 41.77
C PHE A 659 9.02 10.48 41.55
N LEU A 660 8.11 9.78 40.87
CA LEU A 660 8.34 8.39 40.49
C LEU A 660 9.56 8.29 39.58
N ALA A 661 10.43 7.28 39.79
CA ALA A 661 11.69 7.15 39.06
C ALA A 661 11.51 7.02 37.53
N HIS A 662 10.33 6.61 37.09
CA HIS A 662 9.98 6.32 35.71
C HIS A 662 8.90 7.26 35.14
N ASP A 663 8.42 8.24 35.92
CA ASP A 663 7.46 9.24 35.43
C ASP A 663 8.15 10.20 34.45
N ASP A 664 7.40 10.62 33.43
CA ASP A 664 7.83 11.59 32.41
C ASP A 664 6.97 12.87 32.35
N ASP A 665 5.91 12.97 33.16
CA ASP A 665 4.99 14.10 33.23
C ASP A 665 4.62 14.50 34.67
N ILE A 666 4.00 15.67 34.80
CA ILE A 666 3.53 16.23 36.07
C ILE A 666 2.03 16.44 35.97
N ASP A 667 1.28 15.83 36.88
CA ASP A 667 -0.17 15.86 36.88
C ASP A 667 -0.71 16.74 38.01
N MET A 668 -1.59 17.68 37.66
CA MET A 668 -2.33 18.50 38.62
C MET A 668 -3.83 18.49 38.35
N LEU A 669 -4.62 18.62 39.42
CA LEU A 669 -6.08 18.65 39.41
C LEU A 669 -6.59 20.06 39.72
N ILE A 670 -7.65 20.51 39.03
CA ILE A 670 -8.35 21.77 39.34
C ILE A 670 -9.86 21.57 39.52
N PRO A 671 -10.49 22.15 40.58
CA PRO A 671 -11.94 22.09 40.82
C PRO A 671 -12.72 22.96 39.85
N LEU A 672 -13.63 22.36 39.08
CA LEU A 672 -14.64 23.07 38.29
C LEU A 672 -16.03 22.76 38.82
N GLN A 673 -16.80 23.80 39.15
CA GLN A 673 -18.23 23.65 39.48
C GLN A 673 -19.00 23.44 38.18
N ALA A 674 -19.17 22.17 37.79
CA ALA A 674 -19.82 21.77 36.56
C ALA A 674 -20.37 20.34 36.73
N ALA A 675 -21.66 20.17 36.44
CA ALA A 675 -22.32 18.87 36.46
C ALA A 675 -22.13 18.12 35.14
N THR A 676 -21.87 18.86 34.05
CA THR A 676 -21.70 18.28 32.71
C THR A 676 -20.38 18.66 32.08
N ARG A 677 -19.99 17.87 31.07
CA ARG A 677 -18.80 18.14 30.27
C ARG A 677 -18.95 19.43 29.48
N GLU A 678 -20.14 19.71 28.98
CA GLU A 678 -20.45 20.91 28.20
C GLU A 678 -20.21 22.18 29.03
N GLU A 679 -20.69 22.19 30.28
CA GLU A 679 -20.41 23.27 31.25
C GLU A 679 -18.92 23.40 31.54
N ALA A 680 -18.22 22.28 31.76
CA ALA A 680 -16.78 22.29 31.97
C ALA A 680 -16.03 22.86 30.76
N ASP A 681 -16.43 22.52 29.53
CA ASP A 681 -15.80 23.02 28.31
C ASP A 681 -15.99 24.55 28.13
N GLU A 682 -17.13 25.10 28.54
CA GLU A 682 -17.38 26.56 28.57
C GLU A 682 -16.45 27.27 29.57
N ILE A 683 -16.39 26.77 30.80
CA ILE A 683 -15.52 27.31 31.86
C ILE A 683 -14.05 27.28 31.42
N LEU A 684 -13.62 26.13 30.89
CA LEU A 684 -12.26 25.96 30.38
C LEU A 684 -11.95 26.90 29.21
N GLY A 685 -12.93 27.24 28.36
CA GLY A 685 -12.77 28.22 27.29
C GLY A 685 -12.33 29.59 27.83
N GLY A 686 -13.00 30.05 28.89
CA GLY A 686 -12.65 31.27 29.62
C GLY A 686 -11.26 31.18 30.26
N LEU A 687 -11.02 30.11 31.03
CA LEU A 687 -9.74 29.88 31.70
C LEU A 687 -8.56 29.85 30.71
N HIS A 688 -8.69 29.12 29.60
CA HIS A 688 -7.62 29.06 28.59
C HIS A 688 -7.33 30.41 27.96
N THR A 689 -8.36 31.24 27.77
CA THR A 689 -8.18 32.61 27.24
C THR A 689 -7.38 33.43 28.25
N ARG A 690 -7.80 33.39 29.53
CA ARG A 690 -7.13 34.11 30.62
C ARG A 690 -5.68 33.69 30.81
N LEU A 691 -5.39 32.40 30.83
CA LEU A 691 -4.02 31.88 30.96
C LEU A 691 -3.11 32.35 29.81
N ARG A 692 -3.64 32.44 28.58
CA ARG A 692 -2.88 32.98 27.44
C ARG A 692 -2.62 34.48 27.56
N GLU A 693 -3.58 35.25 28.09
CA GLU A 693 -3.38 36.67 28.39
C GLU A 693 -2.29 36.87 29.45
N LEU A 694 -2.19 35.96 30.42
CA LEU A 694 -1.12 35.91 31.43
C LEU A 694 0.21 35.36 30.87
N GLY A 695 0.30 35.14 29.56
CA GLY A 695 1.53 34.78 28.85
C GLY A 695 1.82 33.28 28.79
N TRP A 696 0.97 32.42 29.35
CA TRP A 696 1.17 30.98 29.29
C TRP A 696 0.75 30.38 27.96
N LYS A 697 1.46 29.36 27.51
CA LYS A 697 1.02 28.58 26.35
C LYS A 697 0.11 27.46 26.81
N VAL A 698 -1.09 27.43 26.22
CA VAL A 698 -2.14 26.45 26.54
C VAL A 698 -2.45 25.61 25.30
N SER A 699 -2.29 24.29 25.41
CA SER A 699 -2.64 23.34 24.34
C SER A 699 -3.52 22.21 24.85
N ARG A 700 -4.55 21.85 24.08
CA ARG A 700 -5.34 20.64 24.34
C ARG A 700 -4.74 19.46 23.55
N PRO A 701 -4.17 18.45 24.22
CA PRO A 701 -3.50 17.34 23.55
C PRO A 701 -4.47 16.39 22.83
N ASN A 702 -5.73 16.37 23.27
CA ASN A 702 -6.72 15.38 22.86
C ASN A 702 -8.13 16.00 22.89
N SER A 703 -9.16 15.16 22.70
CA SER A 703 -10.56 15.58 22.75
C SER A 703 -11.17 15.42 24.15
N TYR A 704 -10.38 15.30 25.21
CA TYR A 704 -10.84 15.26 26.60
C TYR A 704 -10.75 16.67 27.21
N THR A 705 -11.09 16.81 28.49
CA THR A 705 -11.10 18.11 29.19
C THR A 705 -9.71 18.53 29.69
N ASN A 706 -8.74 17.60 29.75
CA ASN A 706 -7.38 17.91 30.19
C ASN A 706 -6.63 18.81 29.18
N PHE A 707 -5.70 19.61 29.69
CA PHE A 707 -4.89 20.53 28.88
C PHE A 707 -3.47 20.63 29.42
N HIS A 708 -2.52 20.97 28.55
CA HIS A 708 -1.14 21.22 28.95
C HIS A 708 -0.95 22.71 29.16
N LEU A 709 -0.31 23.06 30.28
CA LEU A 709 0.08 24.41 30.61
C LEU A 709 1.61 24.52 30.54
N THR A 710 2.12 25.24 29.54
CA THR A 710 3.55 25.36 29.26
C THR A 710 4.08 26.74 29.67
N ASP A 711 5.11 26.75 30.50
CA ASP A 711 5.83 27.96 30.87
C ASP A 711 6.65 28.46 29.66
N PRO A 712 6.38 29.65 29.12
CA PRO A 712 7.12 30.17 27.97
C PRO A 712 8.62 30.38 28.27
N ALA A 713 9.00 30.58 29.54
CA ALA A 713 10.39 30.88 29.91
C ALA A 713 11.29 29.64 29.88
N THR A 714 10.78 28.51 30.38
CA THR A 714 11.54 27.26 30.51
C THR A 714 11.20 26.24 29.42
N GLY A 715 10.05 26.40 28.77
CA GLY A 715 9.49 25.41 27.84
C GLY A 715 8.94 24.15 28.52
N LEU A 716 9.03 24.06 29.85
CA LEU A 716 8.47 22.94 30.62
C LEU A 716 6.94 23.08 30.72
N HIS A 717 6.24 21.96 30.87
CA HIS A 717 4.80 21.94 31.00
C HIS A 717 4.32 21.00 32.09
N ILE A 718 3.09 21.26 32.55
CA ILE A 718 2.32 20.37 33.41
C ILE A 718 1.02 19.98 32.71
N ASP A 719 0.51 18.81 33.05
CA ASP A 719 -0.79 18.32 32.62
C ASP A 719 -1.83 18.68 33.68
N VAL A 720 -2.84 19.45 33.27
CA VAL A 720 -3.90 19.93 34.16
C VAL A 720 -5.20 19.18 33.84
N PHE A 721 -5.75 18.55 34.88
CA PHE A 721 -6.95 17.74 34.84
C PHE A 721 -8.08 18.44 35.58
N PRO A 722 -9.17 18.77 34.88
CA PRO A 722 -10.36 19.28 35.55
C PRO A 722 -11.10 18.17 36.30
N LEU A 723 -11.48 18.44 37.55
CA LEU A 723 -12.46 17.65 38.29
C LEU A 723 -13.80 18.39 38.28
N LEU A 724 -14.84 17.71 37.79
CA LEU A 724 -16.20 18.23 37.64
C LEU A 724 -16.97 17.96 38.93
N VAL A 725 -17.14 19.00 39.73
CA VAL A 725 -17.77 18.95 41.04
C VAL A 725 -19.29 19.09 40.89
N ASP A 726 -20.03 18.09 41.36
CA ASP A 726 -21.50 18.06 41.38
C ASP A 726 -22.00 17.55 42.73
N GLY A 727 -22.04 18.45 43.73
CA GLY A 727 -22.43 18.11 45.10
C GLY A 727 -21.50 17.08 45.74
N ASP A 728 -22.07 15.99 46.26
CA ASP A 728 -21.34 14.94 46.99
C ASP A 728 -20.57 13.97 46.08
N SER A 729 -20.69 14.13 44.77
CA SER A 729 -20.01 13.32 43.76
C SER A 729 -19.21 14.20 42.80
N THR A 730 -17.98 13.81 42.51
CA THR A 730 -17.10 14.53 41.58
C THR A 730 -16.63 13.59 40.48
N GLN A 731 -16.68 14.03 39.23
CA GLN A 731 -16.20 13.28 38.07
C GLN A 731 -14.82 13.75 37.63
N LEU A 732 -13.91 12.82 37.36
CA LEU A 732 -12.57 13.13 36.88
C LEU A 732 -12.01 12.00 36.00
N HIS A 733 -10.93 12.28 35.28
CA HIS A 733 -10.27 11.31 34.41
C HIS A 733 -9.50 10.27 35.22
N MET A 734 -10.01 9.05 35.29
CA MET A 734 -9.37 7.94 36.01
C MET A 734 -8.71 6.96 35.02
N GLU A 735 -9.00 5.67 35.12
CA GLU A 735 -8.34 4.63 34.35
C GLU A 735 -8.63 4.79 32.84
N LYS A 736 -7.57 4.71 32.01
CA LYS A 736 -7.68 4.83 30.54
C LYS A 736 -8.35 6.13 30.07
N MET A 737 -8.16 7.23 30.80
CA MET A 737 -8.75 8.55 30.52
C MET A 737 -10.29 8.55 30.53
N LYS A 738 -10.93 7.60 31.24
CA LYS A 738 -12.39 7.59 31.38
C LYS A 738 -12.80 8.51 32.52
N LEU A 739 -13.85 9.30 32.31
CA LEU A 739 -14.50 10.02 33.41
C LEU A 739 -15.20 9.01 34.31
N ARG A 740 -14.89 9.05 35.60
CA ARG A 740 -15.52 8.24 36.63
C ARG A 740 -15.84 9.12 37.82
N ALA A 741 -16.99 8.86 38.45
CA ALA A 741 -17.41 9.53 39.67
C ALA A 741 -16.74 8.90 40.89
N ILE A 742 -16.28 9.74 41.81
CA ILE A 742 -15.84 9.37 43.16
C ILE A 742 -16.48 10.31 44.19
N PRO A 743 -16.55 9.93 45.48
CA PRO A 743 -17.09 10.81 46.50
C PRO A 743 -16.30 12.12 46.58
N THR A 744 -17.00 13.26 46.56
CA THR A 744 -16.36 14.59 46.62
C THR A 744 -15.49 14.73 47.87
N SER A 745 -15.89 14.12 48.99
CA SER A 745 -15.15 14.12 50.27
C SER A 745 -13.77 13.46 50.22
N VAL A 746 -13.45 12.68 49.17
CA VAL A 746 -12.10 12.11 48.95
C VAL A 746 -11.16 13.16 48.39
N VAL A 747 -11.67 14.13 47.63
CA VAL A 747 -10.88 15.14 46.90
C VAL A 747 -10.96 16.52 47.53
N LEU A 748 -12.15 16.93 47.97
CA LEU A 748 -12.44 18.26 48.49
C LEU A 748 -13.01 18.20 49.93
N PRO A 749 -12.72 19.21 50.78
CA PRO A 749 -11.78 20.31 50.53
C PRO A 749 -10.33 19.80 50.44
N SER A 750 -9.49 20.46 49.63
CA SER A 750 -8.09 20.06 49.46
C SER A 750 -7.34 20.06 50.79
N SER A 751 -6.43 19.10 50.97
CA SER A 751 -5.43 19.07 52.04
C SER A 751 -4.11 19.71 51.57
N THR A 752 -3.10 19.72 52.45
CA THR A 752 -1.75 20.18 52.13
C THR A 752 -0.76 19.04 52.33
N ILE A 753 0.23 18.94 51.43
CA ILE A 753 1.33 17.99 51.52
C ILE A 753 2.65 18.71 51.26
N THR A 754 3.69 18.36 52.03
CA THR A 754 5.05 18.78 51.75
C THR A 754 5.63 17.89 50.66
N PHE A 755 5.99 18.45 49.51
CA PHE A 755 6.62 17.73 48.42
C PHE A 755 7.93 18.39 48.02
N LEU A 756 9.04 17.67 48.20
CA LEU A 756 10.40 18.15 47.91
C LEU A 756 10.71 19.56 48.50
N GLY A 757 10.22 19.80 49.72
CA GLY A 757 10.48 21.03 50.47
C GLY A 757 9.51 22.20 50.20
N GLU A 758 8.52 22.02 49.33
CA GLU A 758 7.46 23.01 49.07
C GLU A 758 6.10 22.51 49.54
N GLU A 759 5.28 23.41 50.09
CA GLU A 759 3.91 23.11 50.50
C GLU A 759 2.98 23.20 49.27
N MET A 760 2.31 22.09 48.95
CA MET A 760 1.43 21.96 47.80
C MET A 760 0.05 21.47 48.23
N LEU A 761 -0.99 21.82 47.47
CA LEU A 761 -2.32 21.26 47.70
C LEU A 761 -2.38 19.80 47.23
N ALA A 762 -3.15 18.98 47.94
CA ALA A 762 -3.45 17.60 47.61
C ALA A 762 -4.95 17.31 47.78
N PRO A 763 -5.47 16.20 47.26
CA PRO A 763 -6.81 15.73 47.58
C PRO A 763 -7.06 15.67 49.10
N ALA A 764 -8.32 15.83 49.53
CA ALA A 764 -8.71 15.80 50.95
C ALA A 764 -8.16 14.57 51.70
N GLN A 765 -8.16 13.42 51.03
CA GLN A 765 -7.66 12.15 51.53
C GLN A 765 -6.74 11.52 50.48
N PRO A 766 -5.42 11.86 50.46
CA PRO A 766 -4.49 11.43 49.41
C PRO A 766 -4.45 9.91 49.21
N GLU A 767 -4.39 9.12 50.27
CA GLU A 767 -4.32 7.66 50.22
C GLU A 767 -5.63 7.05 49.70
N ALA A 768 -6.77 7.60 50.11
CA ALA A 768 -8.08 7.15 49.60
C ALA A 768 -8.25 7.51 48.12
N PHE A 769 -7.75 8.67 47.70
CA PHE A 769 -7.72 9.07 46.30
C PHE A 769 -6.82 8.15 45.45
N LEU A 770 -5.65 7.79 45.98
CA LEU A 770 -4.76 6.82 45.34
C LEU A 770 -5.38 5.42 45.29
N ALA A 771 -6.09 4.98 46.33
CA ALA A 771 -6.83 3.72 46.31
C ALA A 771 -7.97 3.74 45.28
N GLU A 772 -8.68 4.85 45.15
CA GLU A 772 -9.65 5.05 44.07
C GLU A 772 -8.97 4.94 42.70
N ARG A 773 -7.80 5.56 42.49
CA ARG A 773 -7.13 5.63 41.19
C ARG A 773 -6.37 4.37 40.79
N TYR A 774 -5.73 3.71 41.75
CA TYR A 774 -4.74 2.65 41.57
C TYR A 774 -5.16 1.31 42.23
N GLY A 775 -6.31 1.27 42.91
CA GLY A 775 -6.77 0.12 43.68
C GLY A 775 -6.08 -0.03 45.04
N GLU A 776 -6.55 -0.97 45.85
CA GLU A 776 -6.05 -1.22 47.21
C GLU A 776 -4.54 -1.54 47.28
N THR A 777 -3.95 -1.99 46.18
CA THR A 777 -2.52 -2.35 46.09
C THR A 777 -1.63 -1.19 45.64
N TRP A 778 -2.14 0.06 45.60
CA TRP A 778 -1.39 1.24 45.12
C TRP A 778 -0.04 1.48 45.81
N SER A 779 0.07 1.03 47.06
CA SER A 779 1.29 1.09 47.86
C SER A 779 2.39 0.14 47.38
N THR A 780 2.03 -0.86 46.57
CA THR A 780 2.98 -1.77 45.90
C THR A 780 3.24 -1.28 44.48
N PRO A 781 4.51 -1.02 44.10
CA PRO A 781 4.84 -0.57 42.74
C PRO A 781 4.41 -1.60 41.68
N ASP A 782 3.51 -1.17 40.79
CA ASP A 782 3.15 -1.89 39.59
C ASP A 782 3.37 -1.00 38.36
N PRO A 783 4.48 -1.16 37.61
CA PRO A 783 4.75 -0.37 36.41
C PRO A 783 3.78 -0.67 35.26
N PHE A 784 2.93 -1.70 35.39
CA PHE A 784 2.00 -2.16 34.36
C PHE A 784 0.53 -1.85 34.68
N TYR A 785 0.22 -1.14 35.77
CA TYR A 785 -1.14 -0.88 36.24
C TYR A 785 -2.10 -0.31 35.17
N ASP A 786 -1.67 0.71 34.41
CA ASP A 786 -2.47 1.32 33.32
C ASP A 786 -1.85 1.04 31.93
N TRP A 787 -1.50 -0.23 31.70
CA TRP A 787 -0.89 -0.67 30.46
C TRP A 787 -1.80 -0.43 29.23
N PRO A 788 -1.27 0.05 28.09
CA PRO A 788 -2.08 0.52 26.97
C PRO A 788 -2.74 -0.59 26.13
N TRP A 789 -2.45 -1.87 26.41
CA TRP A 789 -3.14 -3.02 25.84
C TRP A 789 -3.40 -4.09 26.90
N ALA A 790 -4.31 -5.03 26.61
CA ALA A 790 -4.61 -6.11 27.54
C ALA A 790 -3.43 -7.10 27.64
N LEU A 791 -3.06 -7.44 28.86
CA LEU A 791 -2.18 -8.56 29.19
C LEU A 791 -3.05 -9.81 29.41
N ARG A 792 -2.51 -10.99 29.11
CA ARG A 792 -3.22 -12.29 29.17
C ARG A 792 -3.37 -12.80 30.60
N ASP A 793 -2.46 -12.39 31.49
CA ASP A 793 -2.34 -12.82 32.87
C ASP A 793 -2.97 -11.83 33.87
#